data_AF-A0AAD7XKQ6-F1
#
_entry.id   AF-A0AAD7XKQ6-F1
#
_cell.length_a   1.000
_cell.length_b   1.000
_cell.length_c   1.000
_cell.angle_alpha   90.00
_cell.angle_beta   90.00
_cell.angle_gamma   90.00
#
_symmetry.space_group_name_H-M   'P 1'
#
loop_
_entity.id
_entity.type
_entity.pdbx_description
1 polymer ?
#
loop_
_entity_poly.entity_id
_entity_poly.type
_entity_poly.pdbx_seq_one_letter_code
_entity_poly.pdbx_strand_id
1 'polypeptide(L)'
;MDDDDDEQAAITEAKAQIAEQRRGEKLLQMGKRTTREDPEYLSTFFKASRLHFIGAWRERWHEILDGREEEEEEDDESPERVIFHVDLDCFFASVATRDKPELRKVPVAVCWGDGAKASTSEISSANYKAREFGVRAGMFLGEARKMCPSLVTIPFEFEKYAEAAAAAFGRVLDATPRVVGLSIDECVADVSRAVRAADVASVAASLRKAIENATGCTASIGSAKNRMLAKIATSFAKPDGHFHLAFEDAEDLLRTMPVSTLPSIGPKRSRDLAAVGIETCGDLAADRPKLEATLGAKLAGEALKNARGIDDRPWEPRPPRKSVSAQCSYGVRCGDEADASRLIDRLVDEVAVRAKRLLPPSAGLKGCGIKIWRSKTGADQSSCKSGVGHGLCDVLTRVAPFSDQQHQTTTTVEALDDRARALAARLFKDAAIAPADVRGLGVFFTLAKPPDPDPSQVKITTLFQQQQQQQQQNPRKRRRYERPPVVVPVGLPGCGKSTFFAEYLEPLGVVRACQDLLRRREAVKFVVDKHAARRRRPVFVDRTNYDRDQRADWVAIAKARGVPCVALVFDATPATCAARARARVAHEGRLDRSNPAQCDRVVRIINQRLRPVADDEGFDRVIHLQQDADADVKRRIAQDLAPPQQQQPPPPPPLTVVTTTGRDQTVPPPPKQQQPPPIPATDHPQEEATTTTSEGAWTCRACTFLNRNPTFLCCEICQTTRE
;
A
#
# COMPACT_ATOMS: atom_id res chain seq x y z
N MET A 1 24.08 22.25 27.35
CA MET A 1 23.43 23.00 28.44
C MET A 1 22.44 23.98 27.86
N ASP A 2 22.81 24.74 26.82
CA ASP A 2 21.91 25.71 26.19
C ASP A 2 20.68 25.07 25.46
N ASP A 3 20.83 23.91 24.80
CA ASP A 3 19.72 23.29 24.04
C ASP A 3 18.57 22.74 24.93
N ASP A 4 18.88 22.25 26.14
CA ASP A 4 17.88 21.67 27.06
C ASP A 4 17.04 22.76 27.75
N ASP A 5 17.67 23.91 28.06
CA ASP A 5 17.00 25.07 28.66
C ASP A 5 16.05 25.74 27.65
N ASP A 6 16.45 25.81 26.37
CA ASP A 6 15.61 26.30 25.27
C ASP A 6 14.39 25.40 25.00
N GLU A 7 14.56 24.07 25.04
CA GLU A 7 13.43 23.13 24.89
C GLU A 7 12.45 23.23 26.07
N GLN A 8 12.96 23.35 27.30
CA GLN A 8 12.13 23.47 28.48
C GLN A 8 11.38 24.82 28.54
N ALA A 9 12.00 25.91 28.08
CA ALA A 9 11.34 27.20 27.89
C ALA A 9 10.22 27.10 26.85
N ALA A 10 10.49 26.49 25.69
CA ALA A 10 9.50 26.28 24.63
C ALA A 10 8.31 25.43 25.11
N ILE A 11 8.55 24.37 25.89
CA ILE A 11 7.49 23.55 26.49
C ILE A 11 6.63 24.38 27.47
N THR A 12 7.26 25.27 28.23
CA THR A 12 6.55 26.09 29.21
C THR A 12 5.66 27.12 28.53
N GLU A 13 6.18 27.80 27.52
CA GLU A 13 5.41 28.73 26.68
C GLU A 13 4.26 28.01 25.96
N ALA A 14 4.55 26.87 25.34
CA ALA A 14 3.57 26.00 24.70
C ALA A 14 2.39 25.66 25.62
N LYS A 15 2.69 25.23 26.86
CA LYS A 15 1.65 24.89 27.85
C LYS A 15 0.82 26.11 28.24
N ALA A 16 1.42 27.29 28.36
CA ALA A 16 0.70 28.52 28.69
C ALA A 16 -0.27 28.92 27.57
N GLN A 17 0.17 28.91 26.31
CA GLN A 17 -0.67 29.22 25.15
C GLN A 17 -1.84 28.24 25.01
N ILE A 18 -1.58 26.94 25.17
CA ILE A 18 -2.62 25.91 25.06
C ILE A 18 -3.60 25.96 26.24
N ALA A 19 -3.16 26.36 27.44
CA ALA A 19 -4.05 26.59 28.57
C ALA A 19 -5.09 27.69 28.25
N GLU A 20 -4.69 28.76 27.57
CA GLU A 20 -5.62 29.80 27.10
C GLU A 20 -6.57 29.26 26.03
N GLN A 21 -6.07 28.53 25.03
CA GLN A 21 -6.92 27.90 24.01
C GLN A 21 -8.00 26.99 24.64
N ARG A 22 -7.61 26.20 25.65
CA ARG A 22 -8.54 25.33 26.39
C ARG A 22 -9.58 26.12 27.18
N ARG A 23 -9.22 27.27 27.75
CA ARG A 23 -10.17 28.16 28.44
C ARG A 23 -11.24 28.69 27.48
N GLY A 24 -10.92 28.94 26.22
CA GLY A 24 -11.88 29.39 25.21
C GLY A 24 -12.75 28.29 24.57
N GLU A 25 -12.37 27.02 24.72
CA GLU A 25 -13.03 25.89 24.03
C GLU A 25 -14.35 25.49 24.71
N LYS A 26 -15.47 25.86 24.08
CA LYS A 26 -16.83 25.62 24.59
C LYS A 26 -17.10 24.14 24.86
N LEU A 27 -16.61 23.23 24.02
CA LEU A 27 -16.85 21.79 24.19
C LEU A 27 -16.13 21.22 25.43
N LEU A 28 -15.00 21.80 25.82
CA LEU A 28 -14.30 21.42 27.06
C LEU A 28 -15.00 21.93 28.31
N GLN A 29 -15.66 23.10 28.23
CA GLN A 29 -16.38 23.70 29.35
C GLN A 29 -17.68 22.96 29.72
N MET A 30 -18.20 22.08 28.85
CA MET A 30 -19.48 21.40 29.07
C MET A 30 -19.43 20.33 30.18
N GLY A 31 -18.24 19.92 30.63
CA GLY A 31 -18.05 18.89 31.66
C GLY A 31 -18.42 17.48 31.18
N LYS A 32 -18.35 16.50 32.08
CA LYS A 32 -18.80 15.13 31.80
C LYS A 32 -20.32 15.08 31.94
N ARG A 33 -21.04 14.99 30.83
CA ARG A 33 -22.50 14.81 30.80
C ARG A 33 -22.86 13.42 30.32
N THR A 34 -24.05 12.99 30.68
CA THR A 34 -24.66 11.75 30.18
C THR A 34 -25.97 12.05 29.47
N THR A 35 -26.49 11.09 28.71
CA THR A 35 -27.81 11.18 28.06
C THR A 35 -28.97 11.38 29.05
N ARG A 36 -28.74 11.08 30.33
CA ARG A 36 -29.72 11.30 31.40
C ARG A 36 -29.75 12.76 31.88
N GLU A 37 -28.61 13.43 31.87
CA GLU A 37 -28.45 14.79 32.41
C GLU A 37 -28.65 15.87 31.35
N ASP A 38 -28.37 15.55 30.09
CA ASP A 38 -28.42 16.50 28.98
C ASP A 38 -29.34 15.98 27.86
N PRO A 39 -30.54 16.58 27.68
CA PRO A 39 -31.42 16.23 26.59
C PRO A 39 -30.76 16.40 25.21
N GLU A 40 -29.88 17.38 25.04
CA GLU A 40 -29.19 17.69 23.78
C GLU A 40 -27.83 16.97 23.64
N TYR A 41 -27.59 15.95 24.48
CA TYR A 41 -26.32 15.23 24.55
C TYR A 41 -25.83 14.70 23.19
N LEU A 42 -26.72 14.20 22.32
CA LEU A 42 -26.29 13.65 21.02
C LEU A 42 -25.67 14.72 20.10
N SER A 43 -26.21 15.94 20.11
CA SER A 43 -25.71 17.05 19.29
C SER A 43 -24.28 17.42 19.69
N THR A 44 -24.06 17.54 21.00
CA THR A 44 -22.74 17.88 21.57
C THR A 44 -21.76 16.73 21.45
N PHE A 45 -22.23 15.48 21.65
CA PHE A 45 -21.44 14.27 21.43
C PHE A 45 -20.89 14.18 20.01
N PHE A 46 -21.74 14.35 18.99
CA PHE A 46 -21.29 14.28 17.60
C PHE A 46 -20.33 15.43 17.25
N LYS A 47 -20.58 16.65 17.73
CA LYS A 47 -19.66 17.79 17.56
C LYS A 47 -18.29 17.56 18.20
N ALA A 48 -18.23 16.93 19.37
CA ALA A 48 -16.97 16.64 20.06
C ALA A 48 -16.29 15.33 19.59
N SER A 49 -16.99 14.47 18.85
CA SER A 49 -16.51 13.15 18.50
C SER A 49 -15.64 13.17 17.26
N ARG A 50 -14.32 12.99 17.45
CA ARG A 50 -13.39 12.82 16.32
C ARG A 50 -13.73 11.63 15.42
N LEU A 51 -14.29 10.55 15.99
CA LEU A 51 -14.61 9.34 15.23
C LEU A 51 -15.85 9.57 14.36
N HIS A 52 -16.79 10.36 14.85
CA HIS A 52 -17.89 10.85 14.02
C HIS A 52 -17.36 11.75 12.90
N PHE A 53 -16.49 12.71 13.24
CA PHE A 53 -15.89 13.63 12.27
C PHE A 53 -15.13 12.89 11.14
N ILE A 54 -14.23 11.97 11.48
CA ILE A 54 -13.50 11.14 10.50
C ILE A 54 -14.45 10.23 9.72
N GLY A 55 -15.44 9.62 10.40
CA GLY A 55 -16.42 8.75 9.75
C GLY A 55 -17.31 9.49 8.74
N ALA A 56 -17.65 10.75 9.04
CA ALA A 56 -18.41 11.63 8.15
C ALA A 56 -17.56 12.16 6.98
N TRP A 57 -16.23 12.13 7.08
CA TRP A 57 -15.35 12.59 6.00
C TRP A 57 -15.59 11.87 4.67
N ARG A 58 -15.88 10.56 4.73
CA ARG A 58 -16.18 9.76 3.52
C ARG A 58 -17.37 10.33 2.73
N GLU A 59 -18.24 11.08 3.39
CA GLU A 59 -19.38 11.78 2.79
C GLU A 59 -18.91 13.08 2.12
N ARG A 60 -18.13 13.89 2.84
CA ARG A 60 -17.55 15.16 2.36
C ARG A 60 -16.56 15.00 1.21
N TRP A 61 -16.03 13.81 0.99
CA TRP A 61 -15.21 13.52 -0.18
C TRP A 61 -15.93 13.84 -1.49
N HIS A 62 -17.26 13.66 -1.56
CA HIS A 62 -18.03 14.05 -2.75
C HIS A 62 -18.01 15.56 -2.97
N GLU A 63 -18.10 16.36 -1.91
CA GLU A 63 -18.04 17.83 -2.01
C GLU A 63 -16.71 18.33 -2.60
N ILE A 64 -15.62 17.56 -2.43
CA ILE A 64 -14.30 17.87 -3.01
C ILE A 64 -14.24 17.46 -4.50
N LEU A 65 -14.98 16.43 -4.89
CA LEU A 65 -15.08 15.96 -6.28
C LEU A 65 -16.12 16.75 -7.09
N ASP A 66 -17.17 17.25 -6.45
CA ASP A 66 -18.29 17.94 -7.11
C ASP A 66 -17.78 19.15 -7.89
N GLY A 67 -17.95 19.09 -9.22
CA GLY A 67 -17.49 20.10 -10.17
C GLY A 67 -16.25 19.73 -10.98
N ARG A 68 -15.62 18.58 -10.71
CA ARG A 68 -14.58 17.99 -11.58
C ARG A 68 -15.20 16.80 -12.31
N GLU A 69 -15.50 16.97 -13.60
CA GLU A 69 -15.99 15.88 -14.44
C GLU A 69 -14.99 14.72 -14.43
N GLU A 70 -15.48 13.48 -14.25
CA GLU A 70 -14.68 12.29 -14.52
C GLU A 70 -14.44 12.26 -16.03
N GLU A 71 -13.27 12.74 -16.48
CA GLU A 71 -12.84 12.44 -17.84
C GLU A 71 -12.80 10.91 -17.98
N GLU A 72 -13.54 10.38 -18.96
CA GLU A 72 -13.48 8.96 -19.34
C GLU A 72 -12.05 8.64 -19.81
N GLU A 73 -11.19 8.24 -18.88
CA GLU A 73 -9.92 7.63 -19.24
C GLU A 73 -10.21 6.18 -19.63
N GLU A 74 -9.99 5.85 -20.91
CA GLU A 74 -9.94 4.45 -21.37
C GLU A 74 -9.10 3.65 -20.36
N ASP A 75 -9.58 2.46 -19.97
CA ASP A 75 -8.78 1.50 -19.22
C ASP A 75 -7.61 1.08 -20.12
N ASP A 76 -6.57 1.89 -20.09
CA ASP A 76 -5.34 1.64 -20.81
C ASP A 76 -4.73 0.41 -20.17
N GLU A 77 -4.69 -0.69 -20.94
CA GLU A 77 -3.96 -1.93 -20.66
C GLU A 77 -2.44 -1.67 -20.67
N SER A 78 -2.01 -0.62 -19.99
CA SER A 78 -0.62 -0.23 -19.89
C SER A 78 0.16 -1.26 -19.07
N PRO A 79 1.41 -1.53 -19.47
CA PRO A 79 2.13 -2.70 -18.99
C PRO A 79 2.53 -2.65 -17.50
N GLU A 80 2.41 -1.49 -16.83
CA GLU A 80 2.73 -1.36 -15.40
C GLU A 80 1.95 -0.24 -14.70
N ARG A 81 0.85 -0.61 -14.02
CA ARG A 81 0.05 0.28 -13.16
C ARG A 81 0.89 0.79 -11.98
N VAL A 82 0.82 2.09 -11.68
CA VAL A 82 1.47 2.70 -10.50
C VAL A 82 0.43 3.40 -9.64
N ILE A 83 0.22 2.84 -8.44
CA ILE A 83 -0.67 3.36 -7.43
C ILE A 83 0.14 4.09 -6.38
N PHE A 84 -0.25 5.32 -6.07
CA PHE A 84 0.20 6.06 -4.90
C PHE A 84 -0.80 5.86 -3.76
N HIS A 85 -0.29 5.62 -2.58
CA HIS A 85 -1.02 5.81 -1.34
C HIS A 85 -0.42 7.05 -0.65
N VAL A 86 -1.25 8.07 -0.48
CA VAL A 86 -0.87 9.36 0.08
C VAL A 86 -1.45 9.46 1.49
N ASP A 87 -0.62 9.72 2.49
CA ASP A 87 -1.00 9.76 3.91
C ASP A 87 -0.34 10.97 4.60
N LEU A 88 -1.16 11.91 5.09
CA LEU A 88 -0.69 13.11 5.78
C LEU A 88 -0.07 12.76 7.14
N ASP A 89 1.13 13.27 7.37
CA ASP A 89 1.93 12.90 8.53
C ASP A 89 1.38 13.45 9.83
N CYS A 90 1.18 12.57 10.82
CA CYS A 90 0.58 12.87 12.12
C CYS A 90 -0.57 13.89 12.07
N PHE A 91 -1.45 13.76 11.06
CA PHE A 91 -2.33 14.80 10.53
C PHE A 91 -2.87 15.83 11.54
N PHE A 92 -3.67 15.42 12.53
CA PHE A 92 -4.25 16.39 13.48
C PHE A 92 -3.20 17.18 14.27
N ALA A 93 -2.07 16.55 14.62
CA ALA A 93 -0.98 17.22 15.33
C ALA A 93 -0.24 18.20 14.40
N SER A 94 -0.01 17.82 13.14
CA SER A 94 0.62 18.70 12.14
C SER A 94 -0.23 19.93 11.87
N VAL A 95 -1.54 19.77 11.66
CA VAL A 95 -2.45 20.91 11.45
C VAL A 95 -2.53 21.79 12.69
N ALA A 96 -2.67 21.20 13.89
CA ALA A 96 -2.79 21.96 15.13
C ALA A 96 -1.53 22.79 15.48
N THR A 97 -0.36 22.33 15.03
CA THR A 97 0.94 22.98 15.27
C THR A 97 1.45 23.78 14.07
N ARG A 98 0.74 23.78 12.94
CA ARG A 98 1.22 24.42 11.71
C ARG A 98 1.46 25.91 11.90
N ASP A 99 0.50 26.59 12.52
CA ASP A 99 0.52 28.04 12.72
C ASP A 99 1.18 28.43 14.07
N LYS A 100 1.89 27.48 14.70
CA LYS A 100 2.47 27.56 16.05
C LYS A 100 3.90 26.99 16.04
N PRO A 101 4.88 27.72 15.47
CA PRO A 101 6.23 27.20 15.22
C PRO A 101 6.94 26.62 16.45
N GLU A 102 6.71 27.21 17.63
CA GLU A 102 7.18 26.77 18.93
C GLU A 102 6.69 25.35 19.28
N LEU A 103 5.49 24.97 18.87
CA LEU A 103 4.92 23.65 19.13
C LEU A 103 5.49 22.54 18.24
N ARG A 104 6.09 22.89 17.10
CA ARG A 104 6.72 21.91 16.21
C ARG A 104 7.98 21.29 16.82
N LYS A 105 8.62 22.01 17.74
CA LYS A 105 9.88 21.61 18.38
C LYS A 105 9.69 20.79 19.66
N VAL A 106 8.47 20.58 20.13
CA VAL A 106 8.20 19.88 21.40
C VAL A 106 7.28 18.67 21.20
N PRO A 107 7.23 17.71 22.13
CA PRO A 107 6.28 16.60 22.07
C PRO A 107 4.82 17.07 22.19
N VAL A 108 4.02 16.82 21.16
CA VAL A 108 2.61 17.25 21.07
C VAL A 108 1.68 16.07 20.80
N ALA A 109 0.52 16.07 21.48
CA ALA A 109 -0.59 15.17 21.20
C ALA A 109 -1.93 15.93 21.10
N VAL A 110 -2.84 15.45 20.26
CA VAL A 110 -4.21 15.98 20.13
C VAL A 110 -5.18 15.10 20.91
N CYS A 111 -5.81 15.67 21.94
CA CYS A 111 -6.86 15.03 22.72
C CYS A 111 -7.67 16.05 23.55
N TRP A 112 -8.90 15.67 23.91
CA TRP A 112 -9.71 16.48 24.83
C TRP A 112 -9.09 16.59 26.22
N GLY A 113 -8.40 15.55 26.71
CA GLY A 113 -7.80 15.57 28.05
C GLY A 113 -6.62 16.53 28.17
N ASP A 114 -6.56 17.23 29.30
CA ASP A 114 -5.40 18.00 29.78
C ASP A 114 -4.70 17.33 30.98
N GLY A 115 -5.43 16.49 31.73
CA GLY A 115 -5.13 16.10 33.10
C GLY A 115 -4.02 15.09 33.37
N ALA A 116 -3.92 14.78 34.68
CA ALA A 116 -2.87 14.04 35.39
C ALA A 116 -2.63 12.58 34.92
N LYS A 117 -1.62 11.93 35.51
CA LYS A 117 -1.12 10.56 35.18
C LYS A 117 -2.18 9.44 35.10
N ALA A 118 -3.40 9.66 35.58
CA ALA A 118 -4.52 8.71 35.54
C ALA A 118 -5.56 8.99 34.44
N SER A 119 -5.34 9.99 33.57
CA SER A 119 -6.29 10.34 32.51
C SER A 119 -6.50 9.21 31.51
N THR A 120 -7.77 8.89 31.23
CA THR A 120 -8.17 7.91 30.22
C THR A 120 -8.62 8.56 28.91
N SER A 121 -8.31 9.85 28.70
CA SER A 121 -8.54 10.50 27.40
C SER A 121 -7.67 9.84 26.34
N GLU A 122 -8.19 9.60 25.14
CA GLU A 122 -7.44 8.89 24.10
C GLU A 122 -6.75 9.87 23.18
N ILE A 123 -5.45 9.64 22.96
CA ILE A 123 -4.65 10.40 22.00
C ILE A 123 -5.16 10.10 20.59
N SER A 124 -5.53 11.15 19.86
CA SER A 124 -5.96 11.04 18.47
C SER A 124 -4.76 10.97 17.53
N SER A 125 -3.85 11.93 17.67
CA SER A 125 -2.61 12.03 16.91
C SER A 125 -1.53 12.53 17.85
N ALA A 126 -0.31 12.11 17.59
CA ALA A 126 0.89 12.58 18.26
C ALA A 126 1.95 12.87 17.19
N ASN A 127 2.69 13.97 17.34
CA ASN A 127 3.78 14.32 16.43
C ASN A 127 4.96 13.36 16.61
N TYR A 128 5.90 13.37 15.66
CA TYR A 128 7.03 12.42 15.67
C TYR A 128 7.91 12.56 16.91
N LYS A 129 8.10 13.77 17.43
CA LYS A 129 8.78 14.01 18.73
C LYS A 129 8.11 13.26 19.89
N ALA A 130 6.78 13.29 20.00
CA ALA A 130 6.08 12.50 21.01
C ALA A 130 6.19 10.98 20.75
N ARG A 131 6.20 10.57 19.48
CA ARG A 131 6.34 9.15 19.08
C ARG A 131 7.72 8.57 19.43
N GLU A 132 8.78 9.38 19.47
CA GLU A 132 10.12 8.95 19.94
C GLU A 132 10.10 8.47 21.39
N PHE A 133 9.23 9.04 22.24
CA PHE A 133 8.99 8.56 23.61
C PHE A 133 8.04 7.35 23.67
N GLY A 134 7.59 6.83 22.52
CA GLY A 134 6.65 5.72 22.44
C GLY A 134 5.18 6.10 22.54
N VAL A 135 4.84 7.39 22.55
CA VAL A 135 3.44 7.88 22.51
C VAL A 135 2.81 7.56 21.15
N ARG A 136 1.58 7.02 21.15
CA ARG A 136 0.90 6.57 19.92
C ARG A 136 -0.55 7.01 19.87
N ALA A 137 -1.10 7.11 18.66
CA ALA A 137 -2.54 7.23 18.47
C ALA A 137 -3.26 6.01 19.11
N GLY A 138 -4.41 6.25 19.74
CA GLY A 138 -5.16 5.23 20.47
C GLY A 138 -4.69 4.97 21.91
N MET A 139 -3.53 5.49 22.32
CA MET A 139 -3.04 5.39 23.70
C MET A 139 -3.83 6.30 24.66
N PHE A 140 -3.96 5.90 25.92
CA PHE A 140 -4.52 6.79 26.94
C PHE A 140 -3.51 7.84 27.39
N LEU A 141 -3.99 9.06 27.64
CA LEU A 141 -3.16 10.21 28.01
C LEU A 141 -2.35 9.96 29.28
N GLY A 142 -2.90 9.26 30.26
CA GLY A 142 -2.19 8.91 31.49
C GLY A 142 -0.96 8.05 31.22
N GLU A 143 -1.06 7.06 30.34
CA GLU A 143 0.06 6.21 29.92
C GLU A 143 1.07 7.02 29.11
N ALA A 144 0.60 7.82 28.16
CA ALA A 144 1.45 8.68 27.35
C ALA A 144 2.24 9.69 28.21
N ARG A 145 1.64 10.26 29.26
CA ARG A 145 2.33 11.16 30.21
C ARG A 145 3.35 10.46 31.08
N LYS A 146 3.18 9.16 31.37
CA LYS A 146 4.21 8.37 32.05
C LYS A 146 5.44 8.19 31.15
N MET A 147 5.21 8.00 29.85
CA MET A 147 6.28 7.87 28.84
C MET A 147 6.94 9.21 28.49
N CYS A 148 6.14 10.28 28.40
CA CYS A 148 6.56 11.63 28.04
C CYS A 148 5.95 12.66 29.00
N PRO A 149 6.59 12.95 30.15
CA PRO A 149 6.08 13.92 31.12
C PRO A 149 5.97 15.36 30.57
N SER A 150 6.80 15.70 29.57
CA SER A 150 6.80 17.00 28.89
C SER A 150 5.64 17.17 27.89
N LEU A 151 4.88 16.11 27.58
CA LEU A 151 3.85 16.10 26.53
C LEU A 151 2.84 17.26 26.64
N VAL A 152 2.77 18.05 25.57
CA VAL A 152 1.80 19.13 25.39
C VAL A 152 0.53 18.57 24.72
N THR A 153 -0.64 18.85 25.28
CA THR A 153 -1.91 18.32 24.74
C THR A 153 -2.81 19.42 24.18
N ILE A 154 -3.12 19.35 22.89
CA ILE A 154 -3.95 20.34 22.18
C ILE A 154 -5.37 19.79 22.01
N PRO A 155 -6.43 20.61 22.21
CA PRO A 155 -7.81 20.22 21.85
C PRO A 155 -7.98 20.05 20.33
N PHE A 156 -9.14 19.56 19.90
CA PHE A 156 -9.42 19.37 18.47
C PHE A 156 -9.78 20.70 17.79
N GLU A 157 -9.28 20.90 16.57
CA GLU A 157 -9.60 22.03 15.69
C GLU A 157 -10.22 21.48 14.39
N PHE A 158 -11.47 20.97 14.47
CA PHE A 158 -12.09 20.17 13.40
C PHE A 158 -12.20 20.90 12.06
N GLU A 159 -12.53 22.19 12.07
CA GLU A 159 -12.64 23.02 10.88
C GLU A 159 -11.29 23.09 10.14
N LYS A 160 -10.20 23.36 10.87
CA LYS A 160 -8.84 23.38 10.30
C LYS A 160 -8.44 22.04 9.69
N TYR A 161 -8.85 20.93 10.31
CA TYR A 161 -8.60 19.60 9.75
C TYR A 161 -9.35 19.41 8.44
N ALA A 162 -10.61 19.85 8.35
CA ALA A 162 -11.37 19.75 7.11
C ALA A 162 -10.76 20.59 5.98
N GLU A 163 -10.35 21.83 6.27
CA GLU A 163 -9.68 22.72 5.32
C GLU A 163 -8.37 22.15 4.80
N ALA A 164 -7.51 21.67 5.70
CA ALA A 164 -6.21 21.09 5.34
C ALA A 164 -6.36 19.83 4.48
N ALA A 165 -7.33 18.98 4.80
CA ALA A 165 -7.62 17.77 4.03
C ALA A 165 -8.16 18.10 2.63
N ALA A 166 -9.10 19.06 2.51
CA ALA A 166 -9.61 19.50 1.22
C ALA A 166 -8.49 20.09 0.34
N ALA A 167 -7.61 20.92 0.91
CA ALA A 167 -6.46 21.47 0.22
C ALA A 167 -5.46 20.38 -0.22
N ALA A 168 -5.17 19.39 0.62
CA ALA A 168 -4.29 18.27 0.28
C ALA A 168 -4.84 17.43 -0.87
N PHE A 169 -6.10 16.99 -0.76
CA PHE A 169 -6.72 16.16 -1.79
C PHE A 169 -6.95 16.91 -3.10
N GLY A 170 -7.17 18.22 -3.05
CA GLY A 170 -7.15 19.07 -4.24
C GLY A 170 -5.84 18.91 -5.04
N ARG A 171 -4.68 18.84 -4.36
CA ARG A 171 -3.38 18.62 -5.03
C ARG A 171 -3.21 17.22 -5.59
N VAL A 172 -3.80 16.22 -4.96
CA VAL A 172 -3.81 14.86 -5.52
C VAL A 172 -4.68 14.80 -6.78
N LEU A 173 -5.85 15.46 -6.75
CA LEU A 173 -6.77 15.56 -7.88
C LEU A 173 -6.19 16.38 -9.04
N ASP A 174 -5.33 17.35 -8.77
CA ASP A 174 -4.58 18.07 -9.81
C ASP A 174 -3.57 17.15 -10.53
N ALA A 175 -3.12 16.06 -9.89
CA ALA A 175 -2.18 15.10 -10.48
C ALA A 175 -2.87 13.93 -11.21
N THR A 176 -4.08 13.54 -10.80
CA THR A 176 -4.88 12.49 -11.45
C THR A 176 -6.34 12.57 -11.00
N PRO A 177 -7.32 12.34 -11.89
CA PRO A 177 -8.73 12.21 -11.50
C PRO A 177 -9.02 10.86 -10.83
N ARG A 178 -8.17 9.84 -11.02
CA ARG A 178 -8.35 8.50 -10.46
C ARG A 178 -7.91 8.47 -8.99
N VAL A 179 -8.75 9.00 -8.09
CA VAL A 179 -8.48 9.03 -6.64
C VAL A 179 -9.61 8.38 -5.83
N VAL A 180 -9.24 7.60 -4.81
CA VAL A 180 -10.16 7.04 -3.81
C VAL A 180 -9.76 7.49 -2.41
N GLY A 181 -10.62 8.28 -1.78
CA GLY A 181 -10.47 8.67 -0.38
C GLY A 181 -10.68 7.49 0.57
N LEU A 182 -9.70 7.26 1.46
CA LEU A 182 -9.73 6.20 2.46
C LEU A 182 -10.12 6.75 3.84
N SER A 183 -9.58 7.91 4.23
CA SER A 183 -9.89 8.67 5.45
C SER A 183 -9.80 10.18 5.16
N ILE A 184 -9.77 11.00 6.22
CA ILE A 184 -9.57 12.46 6.12
C ILE A 184 -8.16 12.84 5.69
N ASP A 185 -7.19 11.98 5.95
CA ASP A 185 -5.76 12.21 5.73
C ASP A 185 -5.14 11.22 4.75
N GLU A 186 -5.92 10.26 4.25
CA GLU A 186 -5.43 9.15 3.45
C GLU A 186 -6.25 8.97 2.17
N CYS A 187 -5.57 8.83 1.03
CA CYS A 187 -6.18 8.41 -0.22
C CYS A 187 -5.25 7.49 -1.02
N VAL A 188 -5.83 6.79 -2.00
CA VAL A 188 -5.07 6.10 -3.05
C VAL A 188 -5.36 6.74 -4.39
N ALA A 189 -4.33 6.90 -5.21
CA ALA A 189 -4.41 7.55 -6.51
C ALA A 189 -3.72 6.68 -7.57
N ASP A 190 -4.38 6.45 -8.71
CA ASP A 190 -3.73 5.84 -9.87
C ASP A 190 -3.02 6.95 -10.65
N VAL A 191 -1.69 6.96 -10.56
CA VAL A 191 -0.83 7.97 -11.18
C VAL A 191 -0.08 7.41 -12.40
N SER A 192 -0.53 6.29 -12.94
CA SER A 192 0.14 5.59 -14.04
C SER A 192 0.44 6.52 -15.21
N ARG A 193 -0.48 7.43 -15.57
CA ARG A 193 -0.31 8.42 -16.64
C ARG A 193 0.75 9.48 -16.29
N ALA A 194 0.67 10.06 -15.09
CA ALA A 194 1.65 11.04 -14.62
C ALA A 194 3.08 10.46 -14.60
N VAL A 195 3.20 9.19 -14.22
CA VAL A 195 4.47 8.44 -14.18
C VAL A 195 4.99 8.05 -15.57
N ARG A 196 4.19 8.12 -16.63
CA ARG A 196 4.73 7.97 -18.00
C ARG A 196 5.42 9.23 -18.49
N ALA A 197 4.99 10.39 -18.01
CA ALA A 197 5.58 11.67 -18.37
C ALA A 197 6.84 12.00 -17.54
N ALA A 198 6.97 11.42 -16.34
CA ALA A 198 8.10 11.61 -15.43
C ALA A 198 8.28 10.36 -14.55
N ASP A 199 9.44 10.15 -13.93
CA ASP A 199 9.62 8.98 -13.06
C ASP A 199 8.80 9.06 -11.75
N VAL A 200 8.57 7.88 -11.15
CA VAL A 200 7.80 7.71 -9.90
C VAL A 200 8.28 8.64 -8.78
N ALA A 201 9.59 8.79 -8.59
CA ALA A 201 10.14 9.56 -7.50
C ALA A 201 9.93 11.07 -7.73
N SER A 202 10.07 11.53 -8.96
CA SER A 202 9.79 12.92 -9.35
C SER A 202 8.33 13.30 -9.13
N VAL A 203 7.38 12.45 -9.55
CA VAL A 203 5.94 12.69 -9.33
C VAL A 203 5.63 12.72 -7.83
N ALA A 204 6.17 11.78 -7.05
CA ALA A 204 5.96 11.74 -5.60
C ALA A 204 6.55 12.97 -4.89
N ALA A 205 7.78 13.38 -5.24
CA ALA A 205 8.42 14.56 -4.67
C ALA A 205 7.66 15.85 -5.00
N SER A 206 7.21 15.99 -6.25
CA SER A 206 6.41 17.13 -6.70
C SER A 206 5.08 17.21 -5.97
N LEU A 207 4.37 16.08 -5.83
CA LEU A 207 3.09 16.02 -5.13
C LEU A 207 3.25 16.32 -3.63
N ARG A 208 4.27 15.76 -2.96
CA ARG A 208 4.57 16.05 -1.55
C ARG A 208 4.81 17.54 -1.33
N LYS A 209 5.64 18.16 -2.17
CA LYS A 209 5.91 19.60 -2.12
C LYS A 209 4.66 20.43 -2.38
N ALA A 210 3.81 20.02 -3.32
CA ALA A 210 2.55 20.71 -3.59
C ALA A 210 1.58 20.65 -2.40
N ILE A 211 1.48 19.50 -1.74
CA ILE A 211 0.69 19.33 -0.51
C ILE A 211 1.26 20.18 0.62
N GLU A 212 2.58 20.15 0.84
CA GLU A 212 3.24 20.94 1.87
C GLU A 212 3.02 22.44 1.66
N ASN A 213 3.21 22.94 0.44
CA ASN A 213 2.98 24.35 0.11
C ASN A 213 1.52 24.76 0.31
N ALA A 214 0.56 23.90 -0.01
CA ALA A 214 -0.87 24.20 0.09
C ALA A 214 -1.40 24.12 1.52
N THR A 215 -0.81 23.26 2.36
CA THR A 215 -1.39 22.91 3.66
C THR A 215 -0.50 23.26 4.84
N GLY A 216 0.79 23.55 4.61
CA GLY A 216 1.84 23.64 5.64
C GLY A 216 2.09 22.33 6.40
N CYS A 217 1.61 21.19 5.88
CA CYS A 217 1.73 19.86 6.48
C CYS A 217 2.41 18.90 5.50
N THR A 218 3.25 17.99 6.01
CA THR A 218 3.94 17.00 5.18
C THR A 218 3.05 15.79 4.89
N ALA A 219 3.35 15.11 3.78
CA ALA A 219 2.71 13.87 3.39
C ALA A 219 3.77 12.81 3.09
N SER A 220 3.49 11.58 3.48
CA SER A 220 4.28 10.42 3.07
C SER A 220 3.57 9.66 1.95
N ILE A 221 4.33 9.25 0.95
CA ILE A 221 3.79 8.55 -0.23
C ILE A 221 4.44 7.18 -0.37
N GLY A 222 3.64 6.13 -0.32
CA GLY A 222 4.05 4.81 -0.78
C GLY A 222 3.58 4.60 -2.22
N SER A 223 4.44 4.05 -3.08
CA SER A 223 4.05 3.71 -4.46
C SER A 223 4.30 2.25 -4.78
N ALA A 224 3.35 1.59 -5.44
CA ALA A 224 3.46 0.19 -5.85
C ALA A 224 2.47 -0.15 -6.98
N LYS A 225 2.45 -1.42 -7.41
CA LYS A 225 1.56 -1.89 -8.50
C LYS A 225 0.08 -1.95 -8.13
N ASN A 226 -0.25 -2.04 -6.83
CA ASN A 226 -1.62 -2.14 -6.35
C ASN A 226 -1.82 -1.38 -5.03
N ARG A 227 -3.09 -1.17 -4.65
CA ARG A 227 -3.51 -0.38 -3.49
C ARG A 227 -2.95 -0.93 -2.17
N MET A 228 -3.00 -2.24 -2.00
CA MET A 228 -2.46 -2.89 -0.79
C MET A 228 -0.96 -2.62 -0.63
N LEU A 229 -0.16 -2.88 -1.66
CA LEU A 229 1.29 -2.70 -1.61
C LEU A 229 1.68 -1.23 -1.45
N ALA A 230 0.95 -0.30 -2.09
CA ALA A 230 1.19 1.13 -1.93
C ALA A 230 0.95 1.58 -0.48
N LYS A 231 -0.11 1.07 0.17
CA LYS A 231 -0.35 1.30 1.60
C LYS A 231 0.78 0.76 2.48
N ILE A 232 1.26 -0.46 2.20
CA ILE A 232 2.38 -1.06 2.94
C ILE A 232 3.67 -0.24 2.73
N ALA A 233 3.96 0.15 1.49
CA ALA A 233 5.09 1.01 1.12
C ALA A 233 5.09 2.34 1.89
N THR A 234 3.91 2.91 2.16
CA THR A 234 3.79 4.17 2.89
C THR A 234 4.31 4.08 4.32
N SER A 235 4.24 2.89 4.95
CA SER A 235 4.80 2.70 6.30
C SER A 235 6.33 2.84 6.33
N PHE A 236 7.01 2.45 5.24
CA PHE A 236 8.45 2.64 5.04
C PHE A 236 8.81 4.07 4.61
N ALA A 237 7.85 4.80 4.05
CA ALA A 237 8.03 6.19 3.62
C ALA A 237 7.93 7.18 4.79
N LYS A 238 7.27 6.84 5.89
CA LYS A 238 7.05 7.77 7.01
C LYS A 238 8.30 7.96 7.88
N PRO A 239 8.55 9.18 8.41
CA PRO A 239 7.88 10.46 8.12
C PRO A 239 8.38 11.15 6.86
N ASP A 240 7.55 12.03 6.28
CA ASP A 240 7.86 12.95 5.19
C ASP A 240 8.80 12.33 4.13
N GLY A 241 8.35 11.22 3.57
CA GLY A 241 9.17 10.44 2.66
C GLY A 241 8.37 9.86 1.49
N HIS A 242 9.12 9.24 0.58
CA HIS A 242 8.57 8.45 -0.50
C HIS A 242 9.28 7.10 -0.52
N PHE A 243 8.51 6.02 -0.70
CA PHE A 243 9.06 4.67 -0.87
C PHE A 243 8.33 3.97 -2.01
N HIS A 244 9.09 3.50 -2.99
CA HIS A 244 8.56 2.67 -4.08
C HIS A 244 8.81 1.19 -3.79
N LEU A 245 7.73 0.42 -3.69
CA LEU A 245 7.78 -1.03 -3.57
C LEU A 245 7.52 -1.67 -4.94
N ALA A 246 8.59 -2.15 -5.58
CA ALA A 246 8.48 -2.90 -6.82
C ALA A 246 7.73 -4.23 -6.59
N PHE A 247 6.88 -4.62 -7.53
CA PHE A 247 6.02 -5.79 -7.36
C PHE A 247 6.82 -7.08 -7.19
N GLU A 248 7.95 -7.22 -7.88
CA GLU A 248 8.84 -8.37 -7.73
C GLU A 248 9.50 -8.49 -6.35
N ASP A 249 9.67 -7.40 -5.60
CA ASP A 249 10.26 -7.42 -4.26
C ASP A 249 9.21 -7.64 -3.17
N ALA A 250 7.93 -7.50 -3.51
CA ALA A 250 6.83 -7.49 -2.55
C ALA A 250 6.67 -8.83 -1.82
N GLU A 251 6.72 -9.97 -2.52
CA GLU A 251 6.54 -11.29 -1.90
C GLU A 251 7.68 -11.60 -0.91
N ASP A 252 8.94 -11.35 -1.30
CA ASP A 252 10.09 -11.57 -0.43
C ASP A 252 10.07 -10.69 0.82
N LEU A 253 9.70 -9.40 0.65
CA LEU A 253 9.51 -8.48 1.77
C LEU A 253 8.42 -8.98 2.71
N LEU A 254 7.22 -9.23 2.16
CA LEU A 254 6.04 -9.62 2.94
C LEU A 254 6.25 -10.92 3.71
N ARG A 255 6.94 -11.91 3.11
CA ARG A 255 7.23 -13.20 3.75
C ARG A 255 7.86 -13.05 5.14
N THR A 256 8.68 -12.03 5.34
CA THR A 256 9.36 -11.76 6.62
C THR A 256 8.56 -10.87 7.58
N MET A 257 7.49 -10.25 7.10
CA MET A 257 6.70 -9.28 7.86
C MET A 257 5.63 -9.97 8.71
N PRO A 258 5.26 -9.40 9.88
CA PRO A 258 4.15 -9.90 10.68
C PRO A 258 2.84 -9.91 9.88
N VAL A 259 1.95 -10.88 10.13
CA VAL A 259 0.63 -10.97 9.47
C VAL A 259 -0.21 -9.70 9.65
N SER A 260 -0.01 -8.96 10.74
CA SER A 260 -0.68 -7.68 11.00
C SER A 260 -0.31 -6.56 10.02
N THR A 261 0.73 -6.75 9.20
CA THR A 261 1.11 -5.83 8.11
C THR A 261 0.09 -5.86 6.99
N LEU A 262 -0.59 -6.98 6.79
CA LEU A 262 -1.62 -7.11 5.76
C LEU A 262 -2.88 -6.33 6.16
N PRO A 263 -3.38 -5.40 5.32
CA PRO A 263 -4.57 -4.61 5.64
C PRO A 263 -5.83 -5.44 5.94
N SER A 264 -5.90 -6.67 5.45
CA SER A 264 -7.01 -7.61 5.68
C SER A 264 -6.97 -8.27 7.07
N ILE A 265 -5.85 -8.21 7.79
CA ILE A 265 -5.65 -8.86 9.09
C ILE A 265 -5.55 -7.80 10.20
N GLY A 266 -6.69 -7.54 10.85
CA GLY A 266 -6.74 -6.63 12.00
C GLY A 266 -6.18 -7.25 13.30
N PRO A 267 -6.02 -6.45 14.37
CA PRO A 267 -5.36 -6.87 15.62
C PRO A 267 -5.96 -8.12 16.27
N LYS A 268 -7.30 -8.26 16.24
CA LYS A 268 -7.96 -9.47 16.75
C LYS A 268 -7.51 -10.71 15.98
N ARG A 269 -7.63 -10.67 14.65
CA ARG A 269 -7.26 -11.80 13.77
C ARG A 269 -5.78 -12.12 13.88
N SER A 270 -4.92 -11.11 14.00
CA SER A 270 -3.49 -11.32 14.24
C SER A 270 -3.23 -12.09 15.55
N ARG A 271 -3.97 -11.80 16.63
CA ARG A 271 -3.89 -12.57 17.88
C ARG A 271 -4.43 -13.98 17.74
N ASP A 272 -5.56 -14.14 17.06
CA ASP A 272 -6.16 -15.46 16.82
C ASP A 272 -5.21 -16.36 15.99
N LEU A 273 -4.52 -15.79 14.99
CA LEU A 273 -3.48 -16.46 14.20
C LEU A 273 -2.22 -16.78 15.01
N ALA A 274 -1.73 -15.84 15.82
CA ALA A 274 -0.57 -16.06 16.68
C ALA A 274 -0.83 -17.18 17.71
N ALA A 275 -2.05 -17.28 18.25
CA ALA A 275 -2.45 -18.37 19.15
C ALA A 275 -2.37 -19.76 18.51
N VAL A 276 -2.41 -19.81 17.17
CA VAL A 276 -2.20 -21.04 16.41
C VAL A 276 -0.81 -21.09 15.75
N GLY A 277 0.14 -20.24 16.14
CA GLY A 277 1.51 -20.27 15.64
C GLY A 277 1.72 -19.72 14.22
N ILE A 278 0.82 -18.87 13.75
CA ILE A 278 0.96 -18.13 12.48
C ILE A 278 1.26 -16.67 12.83
N GLU A 279 2.50 -16.23 12.65
CA GLU A 279 2.94 -14.89 13.07
C GLU A 279 3.37 -14.00 11.90
N THR A 280 3.96 -14.58 10.86
CA THR A 280 4.46 -13.88 9.67
C THR A 280 3.60 -14.16 8.43
N CYS A 281 3.69 -13.30 7.41
CA CYS A 281 2.97 -13.56 6.17
C CYS A 281 3.50 -14.82 5.46
N GLY A 282 4.75 -15.21 5.71
CA GLY A 282 5.31 -16.48 5.22
C GLY A 282 4.62 -17.71 5.84
N ASP A 283 4.22 -17.62 7.11
CA ASP A 283 3.56 -18.72 7.82
C ASP A 283 2.16 -19.01 7.28
N LEU A 284 1.51 -18.04 6.63
CA LEU A 284 0.15 -18.19 6.08
C LEU A 284 0.06 -19.37 5.10
N ALA A 285 1.12 -19.66 4.36
CA ALA A 285 1.14 -20.73 3.36
C ALA A 285 1.47 -22.11 3.94
N ALA A 286 1.94 -22.20 5.19
CA ALA A 286 2.45 -23.43 5.78
C ALA A 286 1.34 -24.45 6.10
N ASP A 287 0.17 -23.98 6.55
CA ASP A 287 -0.96 -24.85 6.94
C ASP A 287 -2.30 -24.20 6.58
N ARG A 288 -2.74 -24.46 5.34
CA ARG A 288 -3.99 -23.90 4.79
C ARG A 288 -5.25 -24.34 5.57
N PRO A 289 -5.44 -25.63 5.93
CA PRO A 289 -6.59 -26.04 6.74
C PRO A 289 -6.71 -25.27 8.06
N LYS A 290 -5.59 -25.08 8.76
CA LYS A 290 -5.53 -24.34 10.02
C LYS A 290 -5.83 -22.86 9.85
N LEU A 291 -5.34 -22.25 8.78
CA LEU A 291 -5.66 -20.88 8.40
C LEU A 291 -7.17 -20.70 8.13
N GLU A 292 -7.75 -21.63 7.38
CA GLU A 292 -9.19 -21.62 7.05
C GLU A 292 -10.08 -21.86 8.28
N ALA A 293 -9.66 -22.73 9.20
CA ALA A 293 -10.35 -22.94 10.47
C ALA A 293 -10.33 -21.67 11.36
N THR A 294 -9.26 -20.88 11.27
CA THR A 294 -9.09 -19.66 12.09
C THR A 294 -9.79 -18.44 11.49
N LEU A 295 -9.68 -18.23 10.17
CA LEU A 295 -10.18 -17.02 9.49
C LEU A 295 -11.46 -17.21 8.68
N GLY A 296 -11.83 -18.46 8.38
CA GLY A 296 -12.80 -18.82 7.35
C GLY A 296 -12.20 -18.83 5.94
N ALA A 297 -12.73 -19.69 5.07
CA ALA A 297 -12.17 -19.98 3.74
C ALA A 297 -11.95 -18.74 2.86
N LYS A 298 -12.91 -17.80 2.83
CA LYS A 298 -12.82 -16.60 2.00
C LYS A 298 -11.64 -15.70 2.40
N LEU A 299 -11.52 -15.41 3.69
CA LEU A 299 -10.48 -14.50 4.18
C LEU A 299 -9.11 -15.17 4.20
N ALA A 300 -9.05 -16.47 4.45
CA ALA A 300 -7.82 -17.26 4.29
C ALA A 300 -7.29 -17.19 2.86
N GLY A 301 -8.17 -17.37 1.86
CA GLY A 301 -7.80 -17.22 0.44
C GLY A 301 -7.30 -15.81 0.09
N GLU A 302 -7.94 -14.77 0.63
CA GLU A 302 -7.48 -13.39 0.48
C GLU A 302 -6.12 -13.16 1.17
N ALA A 303 -5.94 -13.62 2.40
CA ALA A 303 -4.68 -13.49 3.14
C ALA A 303 -3.50 -14.16 2.41
N LEU A 304 -3.72 -15.34 1.81
CA LEU A 304 -2.72 -16.04 1.01
C LEU A 304 -2.31 -15.26 -0.26
N LYS A 305 -3.27 -14.62 -0.94
CA LYS A 305 -2.98 -13.75 -2.08
C LYS A 305 -2.20 -12.51 -1.63
N ASN A 306 -2.69 -11.86 -0.59
CA ASN A 306 -2.10 -10.64 -0.03
C ASN A 306 -0.66 -10.87 0.44
N ALA A 307 -0.36 -12.03 1.04
CA ALA A 307 0.99 -12.42 1.46
C ALA A 307 1.99 -12.50 0.29
N ARG A 308 1.51 -12.74 -0.94
CA ARG A 308 2.30 -12.76 -2.18
C ARG A 308 2.28 -11.41 -2.91
N GLY A 309 1.78 -10.37 -2.26
CA GLY A 309 1.64 -9.04 -2.85
C GLY A 309 0.49 -8.91 -3.86
N ILE A 310 -0.36 -9.92 -4.02
CA ILE A 310 -1.44 -9.94 -5.00
C ILE A 310 -2.69 -9.27 -4.43
N ASP A 311 -3.21 -8.27 -5.12
CA ASP A 311 -4.46 -7.57 -4.84
C ASP A 311 -5.19 -7.31 -6.16
N ASP A 312 -6.16 -8.17 -6.46
CA ASP A 312 -6.91 -8.17 -7.74
C ASP A 312 -8.15 -7.26 -7.70
N ARG A 313 -8.30 -6.41 -6.66
CA ARG A 313 -9.48 -5.56 -6.53
C ARG A 313 -9.54 -4.58 -7.71
N PRO A 314 -10.67 -4.47 -8.41
CA PRO A 314 -10.83 -3.50 -9.49
C PRO A 314 -10.66 -2.08 -8.96
N TRP A 315 -10.33 -1.17 -9.89
CA TRP A 315 -10.35 0.26 -9.59
C TRP A 315 -11.81 0.72 -9.46
N GLU A 316 -12.41 0.48 -8.31
CA GLU A 316 -13.72 1.04 -7.97
C GLU A 316 -13.50 2.35 -7.21
N PRO A 317 -13.97 3.50 -7.74
CA PRO A 317 -13.90 4.78 -7.05
C PRO A 317 -14.67 4.74 -5.73
N ARG A 318 -15.83 4.06 -5.73
CA ARG A 318 -16.65 3.89 -4.54
C ARG A 318 -17.62 2.71 -4.65
N PRO A 319 -17.61 1.75 -3.72
CA PRO A 319 -18.68 0.77 -3.63
C PRO A 319 -19.97 1.46 -3.16
N PRO A 320 -21.14 1.09 -3.70
CA PRO A 320 -22.39 1.76 -3.36
C PRO A 320 -22.74 1.59 -1.88
N ARG A 321 -23.35 2.62 -1.32
CA ARG A 321 -23.80 2.62 0.09
C ARG A 321 -24.82 1.50 0.30
N LYS A 322 -24.72 0.82 1.45
CA LYS A 322 -25.63 -0.28 1.84
C LYS A 322 -26.50 0.05 3.05
N SER A 323 -26.07 1.02 3.86
CA SER A 323 -26.78 1.46 5.06
C SER A 323 -26.44 2.89 5.45
N VAL A 324 -27.31 3.49 6.25
CA VAL A 324 -27.10 4.77 6.95
C VAL A 324 -27.31 4.51 8.45
N SER A 325 -26.46 5.06 9.31
CA SER A 325 -26.53 4.79 10.75
C SER A 325 -26.07 5.95 11.61
N ALA A 326 -26.52 5.96 12.87
CA ALA A 326 -26.06 6.83 13.93
C ALA A 326 -26.01 6.01 15.22
N GLN A 327 -24.94 6.17 15.99
CA GLN A 327 -24.74 5.43 17.22
C GLN A 327 -23.97 6.26 18.24
N CYS A 328 -24.30 6.05 19.51
CA CYS A 328 -23.63 6.63 20.66
C CYS A 328 -23.37 5.53 21.69
N SER A 329 -22.12 5.39 22.11
CA SER A 329 -21.68 4.42 23.14
C SER A 329 -20.82 5.06 24.21
N TYR A 330 -20.86 6.39 24.33
CA TYR A 330 -20.15 7.14 25.36
C TYR A 330 -21.15 8.03 26.08
N GLY A 331 -21.15 8.01 27.41
CA GLY A 331 -22.09 8.80 28.23
C GLY A 331 -23.54 8.34 28.18
N VAL A 332 -23.85 7.18 27.60
CA VAL A 332 -25.23 6.67 27.57
C VAL A 332 -25.62 6.11 28.94
N ARG A 333 -26.65 6.70 29.55
CA ARG A 333 -27.30 6.28 30.79
C ARG A 333 -28.80 6.43 30.61
N CYS A 334 -29.55 5.36 30.86
CA CYS A 334 -31.02 5.37 30.85
C CYS A 334 -31.48 4.87 32.23
N GLY A 335 -32.24 5.69 32.96
CA GLY A 335 -32.82 5.30 34.25
C GLY A 335 -34.11 4.49 34.09
N ASP A 336 -34.88 4.78 33.05
CA ASP A 336 -36.17 4.17 32.76
C ASP A 336 -36.41 3.99 31.24
N GLU A 337 -37.55 3.40 30.90
CA GLU A 337 -37.96 3.16 29.51
C GLU A 337 -38.17 4.46 28.72
N ALA A 338 -38.52 5.56 29.40
CA ALA A 338 -38.73 6.85 28.76
C ALA A 338 -37.39 7.48 28.34
N ASP A 339 -36.34 7.34 29.15
CA ASP A 339 -34.96 7.72 28.78
C ASP A 339 -34.49 6.96 27.53
N ALA A 340 -34.69 5.64 27.50
CA ALA A 340 -34.31 4.81 26.36
C ALA A 340 -35.08 5.20 25.10
N SER A 341 -36.40 5.40 25.22
CA SER A 341 -37.27 5.81 24.13
C SER A 341 -36.86 7.17 23.54
N ARG A 342 -36.61 8.18 24.39
CA ARG A 342 -36.12 9.50 23.94
C ARG A 342 -34.80 9.41 23.20
N LEU A 343 -33.88 8.56 23.66
CA LEU A 343 -32.59 8.38 23.00
C LEU A 343 -32.72 7.68 21.64
N ILE A 344 -33.57 6.64 21.55
CA ILE A 344 -33.91 5.99 20.29
C ILE A 344 -34.52 7.00 19.32
N ASP A 345 -35.45 7.81 19.81
CA ASP A 345 -36.14 8.82 19.02
C ASP A 345 -35.18 9.80 18.36
N ARG A 346 -34.25 10.36 19.14
CA ARG A 346 -33.23 11.27 18.63
C ARG A 346 -32.24 10.59 17.68
N LEU A 347 -31.92 9.32 17.91
CA LEU A 347 -31.09 8.55 16.98
C LEU A 347 -31.83 8.29 15.66
N VAL A 348 -33.13 7.98 15.69
CA VAL A 348 -33.95 7.85 14.49
C VAL A 348 -33.96 9.16 13.70
N ASP A 349 -34.17 10.28 14.37
CA ASP A 349 -34.15 11.62 13.74
C ASP A 349 -32.79 11.90 13.09
N GLU A 350 -31.69 11.61 13.79
CA GLU A 350 -30.34 11.78 13.25
C GLU A 350 -30.08 10.89 12.02
N VAL A 351 -30.50 9.62 12.05
CA VAL A 351 -30.36 8.72 10.87
C VAL A 351 -31.25 9.19 9.72
N ALA A 352 -32.45 9.69 10.01
CA ALA A 352 -33.37 10.25 9.02
C ALA A 352 -32.77 11.47 8.31
N VAL A 353 -32.20 12.41 9.07
CA VAL A 353 -31.51 13.58 8.52
C VAL A 353 -30.33 13.15 7.65
N ARG A 354 -29.53 12.18 8.10
CA ARG A 354 -28.43 11.62 7.30
C ARG A 354 -28.94 10.94 6.03
N ALA A 355 -30.03 10.17 6.11
CA ALA A 355 -30.59 9.50 4.95
C ALA A 355 -31.07 10.51 3.89
N LYS A 356 -31.80 11.55 4.31
CA LYS A 356 -32.27 12.64 3.43
C LYS A 356 -31.13 13.43 2.79
N ARG A 357 -30.00 13.59 3.49
CA ARG A 357 -28.80 14.24 2.95
C ARG A 357 -28.04 13.37 1.94
N LEU A 358 -27.95 12.06 2.21
CA LEU A 358 -26.99 11.17 1.54
C LEU A 358 -27.59 10.32 0.42
N LEU A 359 -28.91 10.27 0.31
CA LEU A 359 -29.63 9.40 -0.60
C LEU A 359 -30.66 10.20 -1.38
N PRO A 360 -30.96 9.83 -2.63
CA PRO A 360 -32.06 10.45 -3.36
C PRO A 360 -33.39 10.21 -2.62
N PRO A 361 -34.36 11.14 -2.69
CA PRO A 361 -35.66 11.00 -2.03
C PRO A 361 -36.38 9.67 -2.36
N SER A 362 -36.20 9.17 -3.57
CA SER A 362 -36.76 7.91 -4.09
C SER A 362 -36.03 6.63 -3.64
N ALA A 363 -34.90 6.74 -2.93
CA ALA A 363 -34.14 5.57 -2.50
C ALA A 363 -34.97 4.65 -1.60
N GLY A 364 -35.08 3.38 -1.99
CA GLY A 364 -35.82 2.36 -1.23
C GLY A 364 -35.05 1.84 -0.01
N LEU A 365 -35.72 1.81 1.14
CA LEU A 365 -35.23 1.26 2.40
C LEU A 365 -35.83 -0.12 2.67
N LYS A 366 -34.96 -1.08 2.97
CA LYS A 366 -35.31 -2.47 3.27
C LYS A 366 -35.83 -2.64 4.69
N GLY A 367 -35.14 -2.04 5.66
CA GLY A 367 -35.46 -2.26 7.06
C GLY A 367 -34.69 -1.37 8.03
N CYS A 368 -35.21 -1.31 9.25
CA CYS A 368 -34.64 -0.60 10.39
C CYS A 368 -33.99 -1.62 11.35
N GLY A 369 -32.84 -1.25 11.90
CA GLY A 369 -32.20 -2.03 12.95
C GLY A 369 -31.73 -1.16 14.10
N ILE A 370 -31.67 -1.79 15.27
CA ILE A 370 -31.09 -1.21 16.47
C ILE A 370 -29.89 -2.04 16.92
N LYS A 371 -28.93 -1.36 17.54
CA LYS A 371 -27.76 -1.95 18.16
C LYS A 371 -27.66 -1.46 19.60
N ILE A 372 -27.57 -2.38 20.54
CA ILE A 372 -27.63 -2.11 21.97
C ILE A 372 -26.36 -2.64 22.62
N TRP A 373 -25.64 -1.78 23.34
CA TRP A 373 -24.55 -2.18 24.22
C TRP A 373 -25.13 -2.36 25.61
N ARG A 374 -25.26 -3.61 26.04
CA ARG A 374 -25.74 -3.99 27.37
C ARG A 374 -24.56 -4.22 28.29
N SER A 375 -24.54 -3.62 29.47
CA SER A 375 -23.53 -3.91 30.50
C SER A 375 -23.47 -5.41 30.80
N LYS A 376 -22.25 -5.97 30.87
CA LYS A 376 -22.08 -7.35 31.34
C LYS A 376 -22.44 -7.47 32.82
N THR A 377 -23.07 -8.57 33.20
CA THR A 377 -23.37 -8.89 34.60
C THR A 377 -22.08 -8.95 35.42
N GLY A 378 -22.05 -8.27 36.57
CA GLY A 378 -20.88 -8.23 37.45
C GLY A 378 -19.70 -7.38 36.94
N ALA A 379 -19.86 -6.64 35.84
CA ALA A 379 -18.82 -5.73 35.38
C ALA A 379 -18.63 -4.56 36.37
N ASP A 380 -17.39 -4.33 36.77
CA ASP A 380 -17.04 -3.16 37.57
C ASP A 380 -17.19 -1.88 36.75
N GLN A 381 -18.16 -1.04 37.12
CA GLN A 381 -18.42 0.22 36.42
C GLN A 381 -17.36 1.28 36.73
N SER A 382 -16.56 1.12 37.80
CA SER A 382 -15.44 2.01 38.14
C SER A 382 -14.33 1.96 37.09
N SER A 383 -14.24 0.87 36.31
CA SER A 383 -13.28 0.71 35.21
C SER A 383 -13.72 1.39 33.90
N CYS A 384 -14.87 2.06 33.88
CA CYS A 384 -15.35 2.77 32.69
C CYS A 384 -14.43 3.94 32.34
N LYS A 385 -14.02 4.03 31.06
CA LYS A 385 -13.23 5.14 30.54
C LYS A 385 -13.85 6.48 30.93
N SER A 386 -13.07 7.32 31.62
CA SER A 386 -13.47 8.64 32.12
C SER A 386 -14.67 8.64 33.08
N GLY A 387 -15.09 7.48 33.60
CA GLY A 387 -16.29 7.29 34.43
C GLY A 387 -17.61 7.22 33.65
N VAL A 388 -17.62 7.53 32.35
CA VAL A 388 -18.85 7.64 31.54
C VAL A 388 -18.83 6.78 30.27
N GLY A 389 -17.72 6.12 29.96
CA GLY A 389 -17.64 5.14 28.86
C GLY A 389 -18.61 3.97 29.03
N HIS A 390 -18.78 3.16 27.97
CA HIS A 390 -19.70 2.03 27.98
C HIS A 390 -19.23 0.86 28.89
N GLY A 391 -17.93 0.72 29.13
CA GLY A 391 -17.38 -0.39 29.91
C GLY A 391 -17.46 -1.74 29.19
N LEU A 392 -17.45 -2.84 29.94
CA LEU A 392 -17.62 -4.19 29.37
C LEU A 392 -19.08 -4.44 29.02
N CYS A 393 -19.35 -4.70 27.75
CA CYS A 393 -20.72 -4.91 27.26
C CYS A 393 -20.85 -6.16 26.40
N ASP A 394 -22.05 -6.72 26.41
CA ASP A 394 -22.58 -7.55 25.33
C ASP A 394 -23.26 -6.65 24.30
N VAL A 395 -23.02 -6.91 23.01
CA VAL A 395 -23.57 -6.10 21.92
C VAL A 395 -24.64 -6.89 21.19
N LEU A 396 -25.88 -6.42 21.28
CA LEU A 396 -27.04 -7.04 20.66
C LEU A 396 -27.48 -6.22 19.45
N THR A 397 -27.83 -6.89 18.36
CA THR A 397 -28.41 -6.27 17.16
C THR A 397 -29.76 -6.91 16.87
N ARG A 398 -30.74 -6.08 16.54
CA ARG A 398 -32.08 -6.50 16.06
C ARG A 398 -32.41 -5.72 14.81
N VAL A 399 -33.05 -6.39 13.84
CA VAL A 399 -33.41 -5.80 12.55
C VAL A 399 -34.80 -6.28 12.17
N ALA A 400 -35.61 -5.38 11.62
CA ALA A 400 -36.91 -5.70 11.06
C ALA A 400 -37.10 -4.98 9.72
N PRO A 401 -37.81 -5.59 8.76
CA PRO A 401 -38.13 -4.93 7.50
C PRO A 401 -39.08 -3.75 7.73
N PHE A 402 -39.04 -2.77 6.83
CA PHE A 402 -40.02 -1.68 6.84
C PHE A 402 -41.41 -2.15 6.34
N SER A 403 -41.46 -3.17 5.48
CA SER A 403 -42.71 -3.76 4.97
C SER A 403 -43.39 -4.63 6.03
N ASP A 404 -44.70 -4.46 6.22
CA ASP A 404 -45.55 -5.46 6.86
C ASP A 404 -45.92 -6.56 5.85
N GLN A 405 -46.24 -7.77 6.32
CA GLN A 405 -46.62 -8.91 5.47
C GLN A 405 -47.82 -8.63 4.54
N GLN A 406 -48.55 -7.52 4.75
CA GLN A 406 -49.69 -7.09 3.94
C GLN A 406 -49.36 -6.02 2.88
N HIS A 407 -48.20 -5.34 2.93
CA HIS A 407 -47.84 -4.26 2.00
C HIS A 407 -46.44 -4.49 1.41
N GLN A 408 -46.41 -4.87 0.12
CA GLN A 408 -45.19 -5.09 -0.68
C GLN A 408 -44.40 -3.79 -1.01
N THR A 409 -44.73 -2.66 -0.40
CA THR A 409 -44.11 -1.37 -0.73
C THR A 409 -42.88 -1.09 0.15
N THR A 410 -41.73 -1.01 -0.51
CA THR A 410 -40.47 -0.51 0.07
C THR A 410 -40.69 0.94 0.56
N THR A 411 -40.32 1.27 1.80
CA THR A 411 -40.38 2.66 2.30
C THR A 411 -39.29 3.49 1.64
N THR A 412 -39.57 4.72 1.21
CA THR A 412 -38.58 5.62 0.63
C THR A 412 -38.00 6.57 1.68
N VAL A 413 -36.91 7.26 1.35
CA VAL A 413 -36.30 8.28 2.23
C VAL A 413 -37.22 9.49 2.43
N GLU A 414 -38.05 9.82 1.44
CA GLU A 414 -39.06 10.87 1.56
C GLU A 414 -40.20 10.47 2.50
N ALA A 415 -40.67 9.22 2.40
CA ALA A 415 -41.73 8.66 3.24
C ALA A 415 -41.23 8.10 4.58
N LEU A 416 -40.06 8.57 5.05
CA LEU A 416 -39.47 8.16 6.32
C LEU A 416 -40.28 8.77 7.47
N ASP A 417 -41.31 8.05 7.87
CA ASP A 417 -42.40 8.45 8.75
C ASP A 417 -42.19 7.95 10.20
N ASP A 418 -43.26 8.05 11.01
CA ASP A 418 -43.32 7.49 12.36
C ASP A 418 -43.10 5.97 12.43
N ARG A 419 -43.10 5.24 11.30
CA ARG A 419 -42.83 3.79 11.29
C ARG A 419 -41.41 3.48 11.68
N ALA A 420 -40.43 4.30 11.31
CA ALA A 420 -39.04 4.07 11.72
C ALA A 420 -38.91 4.15 13.25
N ARG A 421 -39.61 5.11 13.86
CA ARG A 421 -39.69 5.31 15.31
C ARG A 421 -40.38 4.13 16.00
N ALA A 422 -41.58 3.79 15.54
CA ALA A 422 -42.36 2.67 16.07
C ALA A 422 -41.60 1.34 15.95
N LEU A 423 -40.91 1.11 14.82
CA LEU A 423 -40.13 -0.09 14.58
C LEU A 423 -38.90 -0.17 15.48
N ALA A 424 -38.15 0.92 15.63
CA ALA A 424 -36.99 0.97 16.52
C ALA A 424 -37.39 0.76 17.99
N ALA A 425 -38.47 1.40 18.44
CA ALA A 425 -39.02 1.23 19.78
C ALA A 425 -39.48 -0.21 20.04
N ARG A 426 -40.19 -0.82 19.08
CA ARG A 426 -40.58 -2.23 19.15
C ARG A 426 -39.37 -3.16 19.25
N LEU A 427 -38.38 -2.98 18.38
CA LEU A 427 -37.15 -3.78 18.41
C LEU A 427 -36.41 -3.68 19.74
N PHE A 428 -36.46 -2.52 20.40
CA PHE A 428 -35.83 -2.31 21.70
C PHE A 428 -36.58 -3.07 22.80
N LYS A 429 -37.91 -2.97 22.80
CA LYS A 429 -38.77 -3.75 23.70
C LYS A 429 -38.59 -5.26 23.52
N ASP A 430 -38.52 -5.72 22.27
CA ASP A 430 -38.28 -7.12 21.91
C ASP A 430 -36.88 -7.62 22.33
N ALA A 431 -35.93 -6.72 22.57
CA ALA A 431 -34.62 -7.09 23.09
C ALA A 431 -34.66 -7.45 24.59
N ALA A 432 -35.71 -7.05 25.32
CA ALA A 432 -35.93 -7.34 26.73
C ALA A 432 -34.72 -6.97 27.63
N ILE A 433 -34.19 -5.77 27.44
CA ILE A 433 -33.03 -5.24 28.20
C ILE A 433 -33.51 -4.16 29.16
N ALA A 434 -33.14 -4.28 30.44
CA ALA A 434 -33.44 -3.23 31.41
C ALA A 434 -32.75 -1.92 31.01
N PRO A 435 -33.45 -0.76 31.01
CA PRO A 435 -32.87 0.52 30.63
C PRO A 435 -31.58 0.87 31.39
N ALA A 436 -31.53 0.54 32.68
CA ALA A 436 -30.36 0.74 33.53
C ALA A 436 -29.09 0.00 33.08
N ASP A 437 -29.23 -1.07 32.27
CA ASP A 437 -28.11 -1.84 31.71
C ASP A 437 -27.61 -1.26 30.38
N VAL A 438 -28.34 -0.31 29.78
CA VAL A 438 -27.98 0.28 28.48
C VAL A 438 -26.77 1.19 28.66
N ARG A 439 -25.72 0.92 27.87
CA ARG A 439 -24.44 1.66 27.86
C ARG A 439 -24.10 2.24 26.49
N GLY A 440 -24.93 1.95 25.49
CA GLY A 440 -24.83 2.48 24.15
C GLY A 440 -26.03 2.06 23.31
N LEU A 441 -26.42 2.94 22.38
CA LEU A 441 -27.50 2.70 21.43
C LEU A 441 -27.10 3.19 20.04
N GLY A 442 -27.57 2.48 19.03
CA GLY A 442 -27.44 2.88 17.63
C GLY A 442 -28.65 2.44 16.83
N VAL A 443 -28.98 3.25 15.83
CA VAL A 443 -30.05 3.00 14.86
C VAL A 443 -29.41 2.97 13.47
N PHE A 444 -29.90 2.10 12.60
CA PHE A 444 -29.47 2.05 11.22
C PHE A 444 -30.60 1.65 10.26
N PHE A 445 -30.56 2.20 9.05
CA PHE A 445 -31.44 1.81 7.96
C PHE A 445 -30.63 1.04 6.91
N THR A 446 -31.18 -0.07 6.44
CA THR A 446 -30.63 -0.89 5.36
C THR A 446 -31.33 -0.54 4.05
N LEU A 447 -30.57 -0.47 2.95
CA LEU A 447 -31.12 -0.11 1.64
C LEU A 447 -31.64 -1.36 0.91
N ALA A 448 -32.76 -1.23 0.19
CA ALA A 448 -33.43 -2.32 -0.53
C ALA A 448 -32.63 -2.79 -1.76
N LYS A 449 -32.04 -1.82 -2.45
CA LYS A 449 -30.96 -1.98 -3.41
C LYS A 449 -29.91 -0.93 -3.07
N PRO A 450 -28.61 -1.12 -3.41
CA PRO A 450 -27.74 0.05 -3.53
C PRO A 450 -28.48 1.10 -4.38
N PRO A 451 -28.44 2.40 -4.03
CA PRO A 451 -29.02 3.42 -4.90
C PRO A 451 -28.44 3.18 -6.31
N ASP A 452 -29.29 3.23 -7.34
CA ASP A 452 -28.76 3.19 -8.71
C ASP A 452 -27.66 4.26 -8.78
N PRO A 453 -26.50 3.94 -9.35
CA PRO A 453 -25.51 4.97 -9.61
C PRO A 453 -26.23 6.08 -10.37
N ASP A 454 -25.87 7.32 -10.08
CA ASP A 454 -26.31 8.47 -10.88
C ASP A 454 -26.28 8.07 -12.37
N PRO A 455 -27.31 8.32 -13.19
CA PRO A 455 -27.31 7.98 -14.61
C PRO A 455 -26.08 8.47 -15.41
N SER A 456 -25.25 9.33 -14.83
CA SER A 456 -23.89 9.66 -15.27
C SER A 456 -22.83 8.55 -15.07
N GLN A 457 -23.13 7.42 -14.40
CA GLN A 457 -22.15 6.42 -13.91
C GLN A 457 -22.42 4.95 -14.30
N VAL A 458 -23.27 4.62 -15.30
CA VAL A 458 -23.52 3.20 -15.66
C VAL A 458 -23.55 2.90 -17.16
N LYS A 459 -22.45 2.34 -17.69
CA LYS A 459 -22.39 1.22 -18.66
C LYS A 459 -21.08 0.47 -18.35
N ILE A 460 -21.00 -0.82 -18.08
CA ILE A 460 -21.23 -1.96 -18.98
C ILE A 460 -21.23 -3.22 -18.12
N THR A 461 -22.19 -4.13 -18.31
CA THR A 461 -22.04 -5.52 -17.83
C THR A 461 -22.78 -6.48 -18.74
N THR A 462 -22.23 -6.77 -19.92
CA THR A 462 -22.46 -8.05 -20.60
C THR A 462 -21.55 -8.13 -21.82
N LEU A 463 -20.69 -9.17 -21.86
CA LEU A 463 -20.12 -9.87 -23.03
C LEU A 463 -18.75 -10.46 -22.65
N PHE A 464 -18.75 -11.37 -21.67
CA PHE A 464 -17.55 -12.09 -21.24
C PHE A 464 -17.81 -13.60 -21.23
N GLN A 465 -18.31 -14.13 -22.34
CA GLN A 465 -18.40 -15.56 -22.56
C GLN A 465 -18.36 -15.84 -24.06
N GLN A 466 -17.31 -16.58 -24.47
CA GLN A 466 -17.01 -17.11 -25.81
C GLN A 466 -15.95 -16.33 -26.60
N GLN A 467 -14.69 -16.68 -26.40
CA GLN A 467 -13.78 -17.09 -27.49
C GLN A 467 -12.44 -17.54 -26.89
N GLN A 468 -12.39 -18.81 -26.49
CA GLN A 468 -11.15 -19.59 -26.44
C GLN A 468 -11.31 -20.75 -27.43
N GLN A 469 -10.23 -21.08 -28.15
CA GLN A 469 -10.04 -22.11 -29.20
C GLN A 469 -10.21 -21.53 -30.63
N GLN A 470 -9.25 -21.57 -31.57
CA GLN A 470 -8.19 -22.54 -31.91
C GLN A 470 -6.96 -21.84 -32.54
N GLN A 471 -5.77 -22.40 -32.33
CA GLN A 471 -4.51 -22.06 -33.01
C GLN A 471 -4.16 -23.06 -34.12
N GLN A 472 -3.23 -22.62 -35.00
CA GLN A 472 -2.26 -23.34 -35.87
C GLN A 472 -2.67 -23.39 -37.37
N GLN A 473 -1.81 -23.20 -38.40
CA GLN A 473 -0.45 -23.71 -38.66
C GLN A 473 0.43 -22.89 -39.68
N ASN A 474 1.75 -23.11 -39.59
CA ASN A 474 3.05 -22.73 -40.26
C ASN A 474 3.21 -22.74 -41.83
N PRO A 475 4.40 -22.55 -42.50
CA PRO A 475 5.76 -21.96 -42.17
C PRO A 475 6.54 -21.21 -43.33
N ARG A 476 7.65 -20.45 -43.03
CA ARG A 476 9.06 -20.65 -43.53
C ARG A 476 10.11 -19.51 -43.22
N LYS A 477 11.00 -19.82 -42.27
CA LYS A 477 12.38 -19.44 -41.83
C LYS A 477 13.28 -18.38 -42.53
N ARG A 478 13.95 -17.55 -41.70
CA ARG A 478 15.40 -17.15 -41.76
C ARG A 478 16.01 -17.02 -40.35
N ARG A 479 17.31 -17.35 -40.18
CA ARG A 479 17.99 -17.69 -38.90
C ARG A 479 18.34 -16.47 -38.03
N ARG A 480 17.76 -16.42 -36.82
CA ARG A 480 18.07 -15.57 -35.65
C ARG A 480 18.36 -16.51 -34.46
N TYR A 481 19.11 -16.11 -33.42
CA TYR A 481 19.34 -16.99 -32.26
C TYR A 481 18.00 -17.45 -31.67
N GLU A 482 17.78 -18.76 -31.57
CA GLU A 482 16.51 -19.34 -31.05
C GLU A 482 16.25 -18.95 -29.59
N ARG A 483 17.32 -18.63 -28.85
CA ARG A 483 17.28 -18.13 -27.48
C ARG A 483 18.13 -16.87 -27.36
N PRO A 484 17.67 -15.85 -26.62
CA PRO A 484 18.37 -14.57 -26.54
C PRO A 484 19.71 -14.70 -25.82
N PRO A 485 20.78 -14.06 -26.33
CA PRO A 485 22.13 -14.24 -25.82
C PRO A 485 22.45 -13.45 -24.54
N VAL A 486 23.39 -13.97 -23.75
CA VAL A 486 24.19 -13.17 -22.83
C VAL A 486 25.34 -12.55 -23.62
N VAL A 487 25.41 -11.23 -23.64
CA VAL A 487 26.42 -10.44 -24.36
C VAL A 487 27.45 -9.92 -23.38
N VAL A 488 28.70 -10.35 -23.56
CA VAL A 488 29.83 -9.98 -22.71
C VAL A 488 30.74 -9.02 -23.48
N PRO A 489 30.61 -7.70 -23.27
CA PRO A 489 31.50 -6.75 -23.89
C PRO A 489 32.91 -6.82 -23.28
N VAL A 490 33.94 -6.77 -24.12
CA VAL A 490 35.35 -6.85 -23.74
C VAL A 490 36.09 -5.64 -24.30
N GLY A 491 36.84 -4.92 -23.45
CA GLY A 491 37.65 -3.79 -23.88
C GLY A 491 37.92 -2.78 -22.77
N LEU A 492 38.83 -1.84 -23.01
CA LEU A 492 39.28 -0.87 -22.01
C LEU A 492 38.16 0.06 -21.51
N PRO A 493 38.25 0.61 -20.28
CA PRO A 493 37.39 1.74 -19.89
C PRO A 493 37.55 2.87 -20.91
N GLY A 494 36.44 3.43 -21.40
CA GLY A 494 36.49 4.47 -22.44
C GLY A 494 36.38 3.95 -23.88
N CYS A 495 36.38 2.63 -24.13
CA CYS A 495 36.32 2.08 -25.49
C CYS A 495 34.94 2.16 -26.18
N GLY A 496 33.89 2.59 -25.47
CA GLY A 496 32.56 2.82 -26.04
C GLY A 496 31.46 1.80 -25.71
N LYS A 497 31.69 0.85 -24.79
CA LYS A 497 30.70 -0.18 -24.39
C LYS A 497 29.34 0.39 -23.98
N SER A 498 29.31 1.28 -22.99
CA SER A 498 28.07 1.87 -22.49
C SER A 498 27.40 2.78 -23.53
N THR A 499 28.19 3.45 -24.38
CA THR A 499 27.67 4.23 -25.51
C THR A 499 27.02 3.32 -26.56
N PHE A 500 27.67 2.21 -26.92
CA PHE A 500 27.10 1.23 -27.85
C PHE A 500 25.81 0.63 -27.30
N PHE A 501 25.77 0.35 -25.99
CA PHE A 501 24.55 -0.11 -25.33
C PHE A 501 23.43 0.92 -25.45
N ALA A 502 23.66 2.16 -24.98
CA ALA A 502 22.64 3.21 -24.95
C ALA A 502 22.13 3.57 -26.37
N GLU A 503 23.03 3.62 -27.35
CA GLU A 503 22.69 4.06 -28.70
C GLU A 503 22.04 2.94 -29.55
N TYR A 504 22.45 1.68 -29.38
CA TYR A 504 22.05 0.60 -30.30
C TYR A 504 21.31 -0.56 -29.65
N LEU A 505 21.53 -0.88 -28.37
CA LEU A 505 20.93 -2.05 -27.71
C LEU A 505 19.76 -1.70 -26.79
N GLU A 506 19.83 -0.54 -26.13
CA GLU A 506 18.78 -0.03 -25.24
C GLU A 506 17.45 0.21 -25.98
N PRO A 507 17.42 0.84 -27.18
CA PRO A 507 16.19 1.00 -27.94
C PRO A 507 15.59 -0.33 -28.40
N LEU A 508 16.41 -1.39 -28.46
CA LEU A 508 16.00 -2.73 -28.87
C LEU A 508 15.58 -3.61 -27.68
N GLY A 509 15.53 -3.06 -26.46
CA GLY A 509 15.05 -3.78 -25.29
C GLY A 509 16.03 -4.84 -24.77
N VAL A 510 17.33 -4.67 -25.00
CA VAL A 510 18.38 -5.48 -24.36
C VAL A 510 18.57 -5.00 -22.92
N VAL A 511 18.72 -5.92 -21.97
CA VAL A 511 18.84 -5.58 -20.54
C VAL A 511 20.29 -5.25 -20.19
N ARG A 512 20.56 -4.09 -19.58
CA ARG A 512 21.91 -3.73 -19.07
C ARG A 512 22.14 -4.31 -17.68
N ALA A 513 23.16 -5.14 -17.51
CA ALA A 513 23.66 -5.55 -16.21
C ALA A 513 24.96 -4.78 -15.90
N CYS A 514 24.83 -3.54 -15.41
CA CYS A 514 25.97 -2.66 -15.14
C CYS A 514 26.51 -2.85 -13.72
N GLN A 515 27.77 -3.28 -13.59
CA GLN A 515 28.37 -3.50 -12.27
C GLN A 515 28.61 -2.20 -11.50
N ASP A 516 28.90 -1.10 -12.18
CA ASP A 516 29.14 0.19 -11.53
C ASP A 516 27.87 0.72 -10.84
N LEU A 517 26.69 0.44 -11.41
CA LEU A 517 25.38 0.73 -10.82
C LEU A 517 25.01 -0.26 -9.71
N LEU A 518 25.19 -1.55 -9.95
CA LEU A 518 24.76 -2.61 -9.03
C LEU A 518 25.71 -2.83 -7.84
N ARG A 519 26.91 -2.23 -7.87
CA ARG A 519 27.97 -2.19 -6.83
C ARG A 519 28.55 -3.53 -6.38
N ARG A 520 27.86 -4.66 -6.55
CA ARG A 520 28.27 -6.02 -6.15
C ARG A 520 28.25 -6.98 -7.35
N ARG A 521 29.25 -7.86 -7.44
CA ARG A 521 29.40 -8.82 -8.56
C ARG A 521 28.26 -9.84 -8.58
N GLU A 522 27.80 -10.22 -7.40
CA GLU A 522 26.73 -11.18 -7.15
C GLU A 522 25.38 -10.62 -7.65
N ALA A 523 25.17 -9.31 -7.52
CA ALA A 523 23.99 -8.63 -8.06
C ALA A 523 23.99 -8.63 -9.60
N VAL A 524 25.16 -8.48 -10.24
CA VAL A 524 25.29 -8.61 -11.70
C VAL A 524 25.03 -10.05 -12.14
N LYS A 525 25.60 -11.05 -11.44
CA LYS A 525 25.32 -12.48 -11.68
C LYS A 525 23.84 -12.78 -11.56
N PHE A 526 23.17 -12.23 -10.55
CA PHE A 526 21.73 -12.38 -10.36
C PHE A 526 20.92 -11.77 -11.52
N VAL A 527 21.26 -10.55 -11.98
CA VAL A 527 20.59 -9.93 -13.14
C VAL A 527 20.80 -10.77 -14.40
N VAL A 528 22.04 -11.21 -14.67
CA VAL A 528 22.34 -12.06 -15.83
C VAL A 528 21.56 -13.36 -15.76
N ASP A 529 21.57 -14.05 -14.61
CA ASP A 529 20.84 -15.30 -14.40
C ASP A 529 19.31 -15.13 -14.50
N LYS A 530 18.74 -14.12 -13.85
CA LYS A 530 17.30 -13.77 -13.86
C LYS A 530 16.79 -13.53 -15.28
N HIS A 531 17.54 -12.77 -16.09
CA HIS A 531 17.10 -12.37 -17.42
C HIS A 531 17.43 -13.39 -18.53
N ALA A 532 18.57 -14.10 -18.41
CA ALA A 532 18.94 -15.19 -19.30
C ALA A 532 18.01 -16.41 -19.14
N ALA A 533 17.66 -16.79 -17.90
CA ALA A 533 16.90 -18.01 -17.62
C ALA A 533 15.37 -17.81 -17.66
N ARG A 534 14.84 -16.78 -16.98
CA ARG A 534 13.40 -16.67 -16.70
C ARG A 534 12.65 -15.73 -17.64
N ARG A 535 13.26 -14.60 -18.01
CA ARG A 535 12.61 -13.58 -18.85
C ARG A 535 12.85 -13.80 -20.35
N ARG A 536 13.79 -14.70 -20.71
CA ARG A 536 14.27 -14.90 -22.09
C ARG A 536 14.51 -13.56 -22.78
N ARG A 537 15.35 -12.70 -22.19
CA ARG A 537 15.78 -11.43 -22.80
C ARG A 537 17.29 -11.42 -22.96
N PRO A 538 17.82 -10.79 -24.03
CA PRO A 538 19.25 -10.64 -24.18
C PRO A 538 19.78 -9.70 -23.10
N VAL A 539 20.93 -10.05 -22.51
CA VAL A 539 21.52 -9.31 -21.39
C VAL A 539 22.91 -8.84 -21.77
N PHE A 540 23.18 -7.56 -21.63
CA PHE A 540 24.48 -6.95 -21.86
C PHE A 540 25.21 -6.70 -20.54
N VAL A 541 26.32 -7.41 -20.31
CA VAL A 541 27.08 -7.35 -19.06
C VAL A 541 28.06 -6.16 -19.09
N ASP A 542 27.56 -4.96 -18.78
CA ASP A 542 28.33 -3.72 -18.93
C ASP A 542 29.45 -3.60 -17.87
N ARG A 543 30.60 -4.18 -18.23
CA ARG A 543 31.87 -4.17 -17.53
C ARG A 543 33.02 -4.26 -18.54
N THR A 544 34.26 -4.06 -18.10
CA THR A 544 35.48 -4.21 -18.92
C THR A 544 35.84 -5.65 -19.27
N ASN A 545 35.45 -6.65 -18.43
CA ASN A 545 35.65 -8.09 -18.64
C ASN A 545 37.05 -8.44 -19.21
N TYR A 546 38.08 -7.85 -18.62
CA TYR A 546 39.40 -7.73 -19.24
C TYR A 546 40.26 -9.00 -19.17
N ASP A 547 39.94 -9.95 -18.30
CA ASP A 547 40.64 -11.22 -18.15
C ASP A 547 39.68 -12.42 -18.21
N ARG A 548 40.26 -13.62 -18.29
CA ARG A 548 39.53 -14.89 -18.40
C ARG A 548 38.67 -15.17 -17.17
N ASP A 549 39.20 -14.93 -15.97
CA ASP A 549 38.49 -15.17 -14.70
C ASP A 549 37.23 -14.33 -14.59
N GLN A 550 37.26 -13.08 -15.09
CA GLN A 550 36.07 -12.24 -15.11
C GLN A 550 34.99 -12.75 -16.05
N ARG A 551 35.38 -13.35 -17.17
CA ARG A 551 34.49 -13.85 -18.22
C ARG A 551 33.90 -15.22 -17.90
N ALA A 552 34.65 -16.06 -17.17
CA ALA A 552 34.27 -17.43 -16.82
C ALA A 552 32.89 -17.51 -16.15
N ASP A 553 32.58 -16.58 -15.25
CA ASP A 553 31.28 -16.52 -14.56
C ASP A 553 30.10 -16.36 -15.53
N TRP A 554 30.25 -15.55 -16.57
CA TRP A 554 29.17 -15.26 -17.53
C TRP A 554 28.96 -16.43 -18.49
N VAL A 555 30.05 -17.05 -18.94
CA VAL A 555 30.01 -18.28 -19.73
C VAL A 555 29.37 -19.42 -18.94
N ALA A 556 29.73 -19.57 -17.66
CA ALA A 556 29.14 -20.58 -16.79
C ALA A 556 27.62 -20.38 -16.59
N ILE A 557 27.18 -19.13 -16.38
CA ILE A 557 25.75 -18.80 -16.26
C ILE A 557 25.03 -19.09 -17.58
N ALA A 558 25.56 -18.63 -18.73
CA ALA A 558 24.93 -18.86 -20.03
C ALA A 558 24.81 -20.36 -20.36
N LYS A 559 25.89 -21.14 -20.11
CA LYS A 559 25.92 -22.59 -20.30
C LYS A 559 24.95 -23.32 -19.38
N ALA A 560 24.90 -22.97 -18.10
CA ALA A 560 23.97 -23.56 -17.13
C ALA A 560 22.50 -23.30 -17.49
N ARG A 561 22.22 -22.23 -18.24
CA ARG A 561 20.87 -21.84 -18.67
C ARG A 561 20.54 -22.22 -20.11
N GLY A 562 21.49 -22.81 -20.84
CA GLY A 562 21.31 -23.21 -22.24
C GLY A 562 20.91 -22.03 -23.14
N VAL A 563 21.54 -20.87 -22.95
CA VAL A 563 21.42 -19.70 -23.82
C VAL A 563 22.78 -19.35 -24.44
N PRO A 564 22.84 -18.74 -25.64
CA PRO A 564 24.10 -18.39 -26.26
C PRO A 564 24.86 -17.33 -25.45
N CYS A 565 26.18 -17.44 -25.38
CA CYS A 565 27.10 -16.46 -24.79
C CYS A 565 27.95 -15.83 -25.90
N VAL A 566 27.83 -14.52 -26.11
CA VAL A 566 28.51 -13.79 -27.18
C VAL A 566 29.51 -12.80 -26.59
N ALA A 567 30.78 -12.89 -26.98
CA ALA A 567 31.78 -11.88 -26.65
C ALA A 567 31.75 -10.74 -27.69
N LEU A 568 31.63 -9.49 -27.25
CA LEU A 568 31.70 -8.31 -28.11
C LEU A 568 32.96 -7.50 -27.79
N VAL A 569 34.00 -7.64 -28.61
CA VAL A 569 35.34 -7.08 -28.38
C VAL A 569 35.45 -5.71 -29.04
N PHE A 570 35.75 -4.67 -28.25
CA PHE A 570 35.99 -3.30 -28.72
C PHE A 570 37.50 -3.06 -28.82
N ASP A 571 37.99 -2.65 -29.98
CA ASP A 571 39.43 -2.55 -30.27
C ASP A 571 40.01 -1.11 -30.23
N ALA A 572 39.28 -0.18 -29.60
CA ALA A 572 39.75 1.20 -29.45
C ALA A 572 41.10 1.28 -28.73
N THR A 573 42.01 2.14 -29.24
CA THR A 573 43.37 2.23 -28.70
C THR A 573 43.38 2.77 -27.25
N PRO A 574 44.41 2.45 -26.43
CA PRO A 574 44.53 2.99 -25.08
C PRO A 574 44.55 4.54 -25.05
N ALA A 575 45.16 5.17 -26.05
CA ALA A 575 45.20 6.63 -26.18
C ALA A 575 43.79 7.21 -26.41
N THR A 576 43.01 6.62 -27.32
CA THR A 576 41.60 6.99 -27.55
C THR A 576 40.76 6.78 -26.29
N CYS A 577 40.94 5.65 -25.60
CA CYS A 577 40.21 5.32 -24.38
C CYS A 577 40.50 6.30 -23.24
N ALA A 578 41.77 6.67 -23.03
CA ALA A 578 42.18 7.67 -22.05
C ALA A 578 41.61 9.06 -22.37
N ALA A 579 41.67 9.49 -23.63
CA ALA A 579 41.09 10.75 -24.07
C ALA A 579 39.56 10.80 -23.82
N ARG A 580 38.84 9.73 -24.20
CA ARG A 580 37.39 9.61 -23.95
C ARG A 580 37.06 9.53 -22.46
N ALA A 581 37.90 8.89 -21.65
CA ALA A 581 37.71 8.83 -20.20
C ALA A 581 37.84 10.22 -19.54
N ARG A 582 38.82 11.04 -19.99
CA ARG A 582 39.02 12.41 -19.51
C ARG A 582 37.88 13.36 -19.91
N ALA A 583 37.30 13.18 -21.09
CA ALA A 583 36.27 14.07 -21.64
C ALA A 583 34.83 13.79 -21.14
N ARG A 584 34.62 12.80 -20.25
CA ARG A 584 33.28 12.43 -19.77
C ARG A 584 32.76 13.37 -18.70
N VAL A 585 31.64 14.03 -18.96
CA VAL A 585 30.98 14.99 -18.05
C VAL A 585 30.13 14.30 -16.97
N ALA A 586 29.60 13.10 -17.25
CA ALA A 586 28.87 12.26 -16.30
C ALA A 586 29.26 10.78 -16.45
N HIS A 587 29.59 10.11 -15.34
CA HIS A 587 29.81 8.67 -15.30
C HIS A 587 29.34 8.10 -13.96
N GLU A 588 28.68 6.94 -14.02
CA GLU A 588 28.06 6.20 -12.92
C GLU A 588 29.06 5.53 -11.95
N GLY A 589 30.36 5.93 -11.98
CA GLY A 589 31.47 5.23 -11.30
C GLY A 589 32.34 6.14 -10.42
N ARG A 590 33.17 5.54 -9.55
CA ARG A 590 33.99 6.21 -8.50
C ARG A 590 35.31 6.84 -8.99
N LEU A 591 35.37 7.34 -10.23
CA LEU A 591 36.54 8.08 -10.70
C LEU A 591 36.39 9.55 -10.30
N ASP A 592 37.40 10.07 -9.59
CA ASP A 592 37.47 11.48 -9.23
C ASP A 592 37.77 12.29 -10.50
N ARG A 593 36.77 13.08 -10.88
CA ARG A 593 36.71 13.79 -12.16
C ARG A 593 37.65 15.00 -12.18
N SER A 594 38.16 15.41 -11.03
CA SER A 594 39.14 16.50 -10.90
C SER A 594 40.59 16.06 -11.18
N ASN A 595 40.83 14.75 -11.38
CA ASN A 595 42.17 14.18 -11.50
C ASN A 595 42.39 13.40 -12.82
N PRO A 596 42.80 14.08 -13.91
CA PRO A 596 43.12 13.44 -15.19
C PRO A 596 44.16 12.31 -15.09
N ALA A 597 45.09 12.42 -14.13
CA ALA A 597 46.11 11.40 -13.90
C ALA A 597 45.54 10.11 -13.28
N GLN A 598 44.37 10.17 -12.63
CA GLN A 598 43.67 8.97 -12.16
C GLN A 598 43.03 8.21 -13.33
N CYS A 599 42.40 8.90 -14.29
CA CYS A 599 41.82 8.29 -15.49
C CYS A 599 42.87 7.56 -16.34
N ASP A 600 44.00 8.23 -16.60
CA ASP A 600 45.11 7.64 -17.37
C ASP A 600 45.71 6.43 -16.65
N ARG A 601 45.81 6.48 -15.32
CA ARG A 601 46.30 5.38 -14.50
C ARG A 601 45.38 4.15 -14.57
N VAL A 602 44.06 4.33 -14.52
CA VAL A 602 43.10 3.22 -14.59
C VAL A 602 43.10 2.57 -15.98
N VAL A 603 43.13 3.35 -17.06
CA VAL A 603 43.26 2.81 -18.42
C VAL A 603 44.58 2.05 -18.58
N ARG A 604 45.69 2.60 -18.08
CA ARG A 604 47.01 1.94 -18.12
C ARG A 604 47.02 0.61 -17.36
N ILE A 605 46.50 0.57 -16.13
CA ILE A 605 46.44 -0.65 -15.31
C ILE A 605 45.58 -1.73 -15.98
N ILE A 606 44.40 -1.36 -16.49
CA ILE A 606 43.52 -2.34 -17.13
C ILE A 606 44.10 -2.80 -18.48
N ASN A 607 44.81 -1.94 -19.21
CA ASN A 607 45.50 -2.33 -20.44
C ASN A 607 46.58 -3.40 -20.20
N GLN A 608 47.33 -3.32 -19.10
CA GLN A 608 48.30 -4.36 -18.73
C GLN A 608 47.65 -5.70 -18.37
N ARG A 609 46.40 -5.67 -17.91
CA ARG A 609 45.62 -6.85 -17.50
C ARG A 609 44.70 -7.39 -18.58
N LEU A 610 44.45 -6.61 -19.64
CA LEU A 610 43.63 -7.03 -20.75
C LEU A 610 44.27 -8.24 -21.43
N ARG A 611 43.49 -9.31 -21.59
CA ARG A 611 43.85 -10.51 -22.31
C ARG A 611 42.84 -10.71 -23.45
N PRO A 612 43.29 -11.08 -24.67
CA PRO A 612 42.41 -11.46 -25.75
C PRO A 612 41.42 -12.55 -25.31
N VAL A 613 40.28 -12.63 -26.00
CA VAL A 613 39.35 -13.75 -25.83
C VAL A 613 39.96 -14.95 -26.53
N ALA A 614 40.27 -16.01 -25.78
CA ALA A 614 40.80 -17.25 -26.32
C ALA A 614 39.66 -18.18 -26.77
N ASP A 615 39.94 -19.02 -27.78
CA ASP A 615 38.96 -19.92 -28.38
C ASP A 615 38.41 -20.98 -27.40
N ASP A 616 39.17 -21.29 -26.34
CA ASP A 616 38.83 -22.28 -25.32
C ASP A 616 37.98 -21.69 -24.15
N GLU A 617 37.59 -20.42 -24.21
CA GLU A 617 36.84 -19.77 -23.13
C GLU A 617 35.33 -20.10 -23.13
N GLY A 618 34.82 -20.76 -24.18
CA GLY A 618 33.44 -21.26 -24.23
C GLY A 618 32.39 -20.24 -24.68
N PHE A 619 32.78 -19.20 -25.43
CA PHE A 619 31.84 -18.31 -26.11
C PHE A 619 31.29 -18.96 -27.39
N ASP A 620 29.99 -18.83 -27.62
CA ASP A 620 29.32 -19.32 -28.84
C ASP A 620 29.66 -18.48 -30.07
N ARG A 621 30.01 -17.21 -29.87
CA ARG A 621 30.46 -16.29 -30.93
C ARG A 621 31.32 -15.18 -30.33
N VAL A 622 32.37 -14.79 -31.05
CA VAL A 622 33.19 -13.61 -30.76
C VAL A 622 33.01 -12.61 -31.90
N ILE A 623 32.62 -11.38 -31.58
CA ILE A 623 32.40 -10.29 -32.55
C ILE A 623 33.40 -9.17 -32.24
N HIS A 624 34.23 -8.82 -33.21
CA HIS A 624 35.17 -7.70 -33.10
C HIS A 624 34.55 -6.44 -33.70
N LEU A 625 34.39 -5.41 -32.88
CA LEU A 625 33.88 -4.10 -33.29
C LEU A 625 35.05 -3.11 -33.42
N GLN A 626 35.35 -2.77 -34.67
CA GLN A 626 36.39 -1.80 -35.02
C GLN A 626 36.06 -0.39 -34.48
N GLN A 627 37.06 0.34 -34.02
CA GLN A 627 36.94 1.68 -33.43
C GLN A 627 36.16 2.62 -34.37
N ASP A 628 36.44 2.51 -35.67
CA ASP A 628 35.91 3.37 -36.73
C ASP A 628 34.79 2.68 -37.53
N ALA A 629 34.20 1.60 -36.99
CA ALA A 629 33.06 0.93 -37.61
C ALA A 629 31.90 1.91 -37.82
N ASP A 630 31.33 1.88 -39.03
CA ASP A 630 30.19 2.72 -39.41
C ASP A 630 28.93 2.37 -38.58
N ALA A 631 27.96 3.29 -38.60
CA ALA A 631 26.71 3.14 -37.84
C ALA A 631 25.87 1.96 -38.32
N ASP A 632 26.00 1.55 -39.59
CA ASP A 632 25.22 0.46 -40.17
C ASP A 632 25.75 -0.91 -39.76
N VAL A 633 27.06 -1.06 -39.57
CA VAL A 633 27.70 -2.23 -38.97
C VAL A 633 27.27 -2.35 -37.50
N LYS A 634 27.29 -1.24 -36.75
CA LYS A 634 26.84 -1.20 -35.34
C LYS A 634 25.36 -1.58 -35.19
N ARG A 635 24.49 -1.04 -36.05
CA ARG A 635 23.06 -1.39 -36.12
C ARG A 635 22.83 -2.86 -36.44
N ARG A 636 23.55 -3.41 -37.43
CA ARG A 636 23.44 -4.83 -37.81
C ARG A 636 23.84 -5.74 -36.65
N ILE A 637 24.96 -5.46 -35.98
CA ILE A 637 25.40 -6.21 -34.80
C ILE A 637 24.36 -6.11 -33.67
N ALA A 638 23.79 -4.94 -33.43
CA ALA A 638 22.77 -4.77 -32.39
C ALA A 638 21.47 -5.52 -32.68
N GLN A 639 21.01 -5.52 -33.94
CA GLN A 639 19.83 -6.27 -34.38
C GLN A 639 20.00 -7.79 -34.25
N ASP A 640 21.21 -8.30 -34.53
CA ASP A 640 21.59 -9.71 -34.32
C ASP A 640 21.51 -10.11 -32.84
N LEU A 641 21.82 -9.18 -31.92
CA LEU A 641 21.83 -9.39 -30.47
C LEU A 641 20.48 -9.08 -29.79
N ALA A 642 19.55 -8.44 -30.51
CA ALA A 642 18.27 -7.99 -30.01
C ALA A 642 17.21 -9.11 -29.92
N PRO A 643 16.14 -8.93 -29.10
CA PRO A 643 15.05 -9.89 -28.97
C PRO A 643 14.34 -10.11 -30.31
N PRO A 644 13.78 -11.32 -30.57
CA PRO A 644 12.94 -11.56 -31.73
C PRO A 644 11.73 -10.60 -31.72
N GLN A 645 11.58 -9.79 -32.77
CA GLN A 645 10.44 -8.88 -32.92
C GLN A 645 9.17 -9.67 -33.33
N GLN A 646 8.04 -9.41 -32.69
CA GLN A 646 6.72 -9.84 -33.14
C GLN A 646 6.26 -8.91 -34.29
N GLN A 647 5.79 -9.48 -35.41
CA GLN A 647 5.30 -8.68 -36.54
C GLN A 647 3.90 -8.13 -36.26
N GLN A 648 3.67 -6.85 -36.59
CA GLN A 648 2.34 -6.21 -36.63
C GLN A 648 1.49 -6.79 -37.77
N PRO A 649 0.14 -6.84 -37.64
CA PRO A 649 -0.74 -7.18 -38.75
C PRO A 649 -0.79 -6.03 -39.79
N PRO A 650 -0.98 -6.34 -41.09
CA PRO A 650 -1.21 -5.31 -42.11
C PRO A 650 -2.63 -4.73 -42.00
N PRO A 651 -2.89 -3.54 -42.55
CA PRO A 651 -4.20 -2.90 -42.52
C PRO A 651 -5.23 -3.68 -43.36
N PRO A 652 -6.54 -3.61 -43.03
CA PRO A 652 -7.57 -4.34 -43.76
C PRO A 652 -7.77 -3.76 -45.17
N PRO A 653 -8.04 -4.60 -46.20
CA PRO A 653 -8.45 -4.09 -47.50
C PRO A 653 -9.91 -3.60 -47.46
N PRO A 654 -10.31 -2.71 -48.39
CA PRO A 654 -11.67 -2.19 -48.40
C PRO A 654 -12.70 -3.28 -48.72
N LEU A 655 -13.82 -3.22 -48.01
CA LEU A 655 -14.94 -4.14 -48.13
C LEU A 655 -15.47 -4.17 -49.56
N THR A 656 -15.31 -5.31 -50.22
CA THR A 656 -16.03 -5.60 -51.47
C THR A 656 -17.17 -6.55 -51.13
N VAL A 657 -18.39 -6.09 -51.31
CA VAL A 657 -19.61 -6.89 -51.19
C VAL A 657 -19.66 -7.85 -52.36
N VAL A 658 -19.57 -9.16 -52.09
CA VAL A 658 -19.93 -10.20 -53.07
C VAL A 658 -20.79 -11.25 -52.39
N THR A 659 -21.96 -11.44 -52.98
CA THR A 659 -23.01 -12.39 -52.62
C THR A 659 -22.69 -13.83 -53.06
N THR A 660 -23.48 -14.74 -52.49
CA THR A 660 -23.91 -16.07 -52.98
C THR A 660 -23.08 -17.34 -52.73
N THR A 661 -23.77 -18.25 -52.03
CA THR A 661 -24.01 -19.69 -52.28
C THR A 661 -22.92 -20.74 -52.05
N GLY A 662 -23.28 -21.71 -51.18
CA GLY A 662 -23.28 -23.13 -51.58
C GLY A 662 -22.27 -24.08 -50.92
N ARG A 663 -22.83 -24.96 -50.08
CA ARG A 663 -22.53 -26.40 -49.94
C ARG A 663 -21.17 -26.90 -49.41
N ASP A 664 -21.29 -27.57 -48.26
CA ASP A 664 -21.00 -29.00 -48.01
C ASP A 664 -19.61 -29.42 -47.50
N GLN A 665 -19.65 -30.51 -46.72
CA GLN A 665 -18.61 -31.48 -46.36
C GLN A 665 -18.03 -31.53 -44.92
N THR A 666 -18.55 -32.54 -44.21
CA THR A 666 -17.88 -33.64 -43.48
C THR A 666 -16.87 -33.37 -42.35
N VAL A 667 -17.13 -34.04 -41.20
CA VAL A 667 -16.32 -34.06 -39.97
C VAL A 667 -15.64 -35.43 -39.82
N PRO A 668 -14.34 -35.52 -39.48
CA PRO A 668 -13.70 -36.75 -39.00
C PRO A 668 -13.51 -36.78 -37.47
N PRO A 669 -13.37 -37.97 -36.84
CA PRO A 669 -13.42 -38.15 -35.37
C PRO A 669 -12.05 -38.00 -34.68
N PRO A 670 -11.99 -37.86 -33.34
CA PRO A 670 -10.76 -37.57 -32.61
C PRO A 670 -9.95 -38.84 -32.24
N PRO A 671 -8.62 -38.72 -32.05
CA PRO A 671 -7.76 -39.84 -31.66
C PRO A 671 -7.70 -40.07 -30.13
N LYS A 672 -7.41 -41.33 -29.77
CA LYS A 672 -7.39 -41.93 -28.43
C LYS A 672 -6.20 -41.47 -27.55
N GLN A 673 -6.48 -41.32 -26.26
CA GLN A 673 -5.50 -41.05 -25.19
C GLN A 673 -4.72 -42.32 -24.79
N GLN A 674 -3.41 -42.17 -24.52
CA GLN A 674 -2.58 -43.17 -23.84
C GLN A 674 -2.12 -42.63 -22.47
N GLN A 675 -2.19 -43.47 -21.44
CA GLN A 675 -1.78 -43.20 -20.06
C GLN A 675 -0.26 -43.39 -19.86
N PRO A 676 0.38 -42.66 -18.93
CA PRO A 676 1.76 -42.91 -18.52
C PRO A 676 1.89 -43.87 -17.32
N PRO A 677 3.06 -44.56 -17.15
CA PRO A 677 3.29 -45.53 -16.08
C PRO A 677 3.79 -44.90 -14.75
N PRO A 678 3.81 -45.66 -13.63
CA PRO A 678 3.96 -45.12 -12.28
C PRO A 678 5.43 -45.00 -11.80
N ILE A 679 5.61 -44.16 -10.77
CA ILE A 679 6.89 -43.78 -10.12
C ILE A 679 7.07 -44.59 -8.82
N PRO A 680 8.29 -45.04 -8.44
CA PRO A 680 8.53 -45.67 -7.14
C PRO A 680 8.96 -44.68 -6.04
N ALA A 681 8.61 -45.02 -4.80
CA ALA A 681 8.83 -44.27 -3.56
C ALA A 681 10.26 -44.38 -3.02
N THR A 682 10.69 -43.38 -2.24
CA THR A 682 11.91 -43.45 -1.39
C THR A 682 11.67 -42.82 -0.01
N ASP A 683 12.30 -43.44 0.98
CA ASP A 683 12.16 -43.27 2.43
C ASP A 683 12.88 -42.04 3.01
N HIS A 684 12.39 -41.58 4.17
CA HIS A 684 13.01 -40.60 5.06
C HIS A 684 13.64 -41.27 6.30
N PRO A 685 14.69 -40.67 6.89
CA PRO A 685 14.98 -40.83 8.32
C PRO A 685 14.79 -39.53 9.12
N GLN A 686 14.30 -39.72 10.35
CA GLN A 686 14.11 -38.73 11.41
C GLN A 686 15.40 -38.54 12.21
N GLU A 687 15.59 -37.38 12.86
CA GLU A 687 16.46 -37.26 14.03
C GLU A 687 15.98 -36.20 15.03
N GLU A 688 16.28 -36.46 16.30
CA GLU A 688 15.64 -36.01 17.53
C GLU A 688 16.20 -34.71 18.15
N ALA A 689 15.42 -34.14 19.06
CA ALA A 689 15.69 -32.92 19.82
C ALA A 689 16.43 -33.17 21.15
N THR A 690 17.20 -32.18 21.62
CA THR A 690 17.63 -32.06 23.02
C THR A 690 17.57 -30.61 23.52
N THR A 691 17.25 -30.47 24.80
CA THR A 691 16.92 -29.27 25.59
C THR A 691 18.12 -28.74 26.38
N THR A 692 18.19 -27.44 26.68
CA THR A 692 18.68 -26.88 27.98
C THR A 692 18.47 -25.36 28.18
N THR A 693 17.98 -25.07 29.39
CA THR A 693 17.83 -23.90 30.31
C THR A 693 18.55 -22.53 30.20
N SER A 694 17.74 -21.48 30.48
CA SER A 694 17.87 -20.24 31.33
C SER A 694 19.11 -19.31 31.35
N GLU A 695 18.92 -18.02 31.01
CA GLU A 695 19.04 -16.80 31.87
C GLU A 695 19.21 -15.47 31.07
N GLY A 696 18.62 -14.37 31.57
CA GLY A 696 19.06 -12.97 31.39
C GLY A 696 18.75 -12.22 30.07
N ALA A 697 17.70 -11.40 30.02
CA ALA A 697 17.37 -10.55 28.86
C ALA A 697 17.91 -9.11 28.99
N TRP A 698 18.78 -8.70 28.06
CA TRP A 698 19.09 -7.30 27.72
C TRP A 698 18.58 -7.00 26.30
N THR A 699 17.93 -5.85 26.09
CA THR A 699 17.36 -5.46 24.79
C THR A 699 18.26 -4.47 24.04
N CYS A 700 18.53 -4.77 22.76
CA CYS A 700 19.27 -3.91 21.83
C CYS A 700 18.32 -2.91 21.11
N ARG A 701 18.81 -1.70 20.83
CA ARG A 701 18.11 -0.56 20.19
C ARG A 701 17.39 -0.86 18.86
N ALA A 702 17.70 -1.97 18.18
CA ALA A 702 17.04 -2.36 16.93
C ALA A 702 15.63 -2.96 17.11
N CYS A 703 15.29 -3.50 18.29
CA CYS A 703 14.01 -4.18 18.52
C CYS A 703 12.84 -3.24 18.86
N THR A 704 13.10 -1.95 19.13
CA THR A 704 12.07 -0.97 19.50
C THR A 704 11.25 -0.47 18.29
N PHE A 705 11.73 -0.69 17.06
CA PHE A 705 11.09 -0.19 15.83
C PHE A 705 9.95 -1.08 15.28
N LEU A 706 9.82 -2.34 15.74
CA LEU A 706 8.94 -3.37 15.14
C LEU A 706 7.80 -3.90 16.03
N ASN A 707 7.47 -3.23 17.13
CA ASN A 707 6.29 -3.55 17.95
C ASN A 707 6.18 -5.02 18.41
N ARG A 708 7.24 -5.58 19.01
CA ARG A 708 7.21 -6.92 19.65
C ARG A 708 6.93 -6.83 21.15
N ASN A 709 6.15 -7.78 21.66
CA ASN A 709 6.17 -8.17 23.09
C ASN A 709 7.41 -9.04 23.35
N PRO A 710 8.01 -9.02 24.55
CA PRO A 710 9.29 -9.67 24.80
C PRO A 710 9.09 -11.17 25.10
N THR A 711 9.20 -12.02 24.09
CA THR A 711 9.46 -13.45 24.27
C THR A 711 10.39 -13.95 23.16
N PHE A 712 11.53 -14.50 23.61
CA PHE A 712 12.69 -15.06 22.93
C PHE A 712 12.56 -15.49 21.45
N LEU A 713 13.43 -14.92 20.58
CA LEU A 713 14.15 -15.69 19.55
C LEU A 713 15.45 -14.93 19.19
N CYS A 714 16.60 -15.52 19.51
CA CYS A 714 17.93 -15.01 19.20
C CYS A 714 18.23 -15.28 17.71
N CYS A 715 18.63 -14.24 16.96
CA CYS A 715 18.99 -14.33 15.54
C CYS A 715 20.51 -14.57 15.41
N GLU A 716 20.93 -15.42 14.47
CA GLU A 716 22.32 -15.83 14.14
C GLU A 716 23.31 -14.70 13.76
N ILE A 717 22.95 -13.42 13.95
CA ILE A 717 23.82 -12.26 13.68
C ILE A 717 24.75 -11.94 14.87
N CYS A 718 24.57 -12.56 16.05
CA CYS A 718 25.33 -12.23 17.26
C CYS A 718 26.59 -13.09 17.54
N GLN A 719 27.10 -13.90 16.60
CA GLN A 719 28.27 -14.77 16.85
C GLN A 719 29.64 -14.22 16.41
N THR A 720 29.76 -12.98 15.92
CA THR A 720 31.06 -12.47 15.39
C THR A 720 31.67 -11.26 16.09
N THR A 721 31.32 -11.00 17.36
CA THR A 721 32.11 -10.07 18.20
C THR A 721 32.28 -10.63 19.62
N ARG A 722 33.17 -11.61 19.74
CA ARG A 722 33.94 -11.88 20.96
C ARG A 722 35.41 -11.94 20.56
N GLU A 723 36.03 -10.77 20.49
CA GLU A 723 37.45 -10.48 20.75
C GLU A 723 37.59 -8.97 20.95
#